data_AF-A0A1G3PHK2-F1
#
_entry.id   AF-A0A1G3PHK2-F1
#
_cell.length_a   1.000
_cell.length_b   1.000
_cell.length_c   1.000
_cell.angle_alpha   90.00
_cell.angle_beta   90.00
_cell.angle_gamma   90.00
#
_symmetry.space_group_name_H-M   'P 1'
#
loop_
_entity.id
_entity.type
_entity.pdbx_description
1 polymer ?
#
loop_
_entity_poly.entity_id
_entity_poly.type
_entity_poly.pdbx_seq_one_letter_code
_entity_poly.pdbx_strand_id
1 'polypeptide(L)'
;MKRGVFITGILLMLMSCSTRDFLSNDVLKSQFEAPSINTFSPNQGSSYNGWVAINLSASCPSGLKSIRLNYDGVDITFNNPYPSPEYSIQTNIFFLSSGWKFLRIYAYGKNQTVTYREVSFDVTVPTPSVSINDPSQYQTLTTQMNVLFSGTAWIGEGTVANVFSVTYPQGTNIVLTNNATGTNNWTVYPSLIKNKNNQVKIYAVSDKGVVSWGEERWVTVDQQRPTISLLYPSNNAIVPSTINGIIAANDALSYIPDFFVYYAIDMLGYNSASKSGVNWVFNSPGNSPAPHQISVFAFDAVGNSSLTQTIEVTVAPDMPLISMSNWLLWAVNTPTAVVYGSASVDPGYQVTGVSIKVNNGAWIPVDTFTPGQVCAWSNVSTPLVMNSTNTIVARAMSSSGKVNYTLEHKVIADNIPPIMMSINITNKQKALNTDSIYQNFQANDELSGMGFVSNTMRAYLVAEQFSSYSDMFNKSIWRDISFSIPGGGVVTNILFARDMAGNKTIKTNLIYVYPAIFVSTTGLDSNPGYLYQPVASIQKAVDIAASLGVGAVRVGEGLYTHHSTLACVVMKQGVNISGGYSFDFTTWNPQAFFATIDAQGAAKHVVVAENIYGGWLKSLILKGANSLNAGATMTGFGGGLYAVNSSISFEDCRISANSADIGGAVYASNSYVNFSWTLIEQNTSKAAPLGKYVNSSAHFYYSAMYNNQMNVLPGLNIYPFFIAENSYINMENSSNYNNSIGNTVTGSFIYALSIFNGGTGVILKNNYLQAHNSFSIGLTNTMIGLYFEAPPGYLWIEMNNFVLTRISPIARKVIAIWENQDITGHGLLNNSFISGGIDVWYRDFINGNLTNINDLNSGMKTGAYNYGGNWIY
;
A
#
# COMPACT_ATOMS: atom_id res chain seq x y z
N MET A 1 21.64 -24.36 -90.82
CA MET A 1 21.57 -25.73 -90.27
C MET A 1 21.78 -25.67 -88.78
N LYS A 2 20.93 -26.39 -88.04
CA LYS A 2 20.69 -26.32 -86.58
C LYS A 2 21.92 -26.67 -85.73
N ARG A 3 22.29 -25.79 -84.80
CA ARG A 3 22.72 -26.10 -83.40
C ARG A 3 23.09 -24.80 -82.69
N GLY A 4 22.28 -24.39 -81.73
CA GLY A 4 22.52 -23.23 -80.87
C GLY A 4 21.20 -22.74 -80.27
N VAL A 5 21.22 -22.43 -78.97
CA VAL A 5 20.10 -21.93 -78.14
C VAL A 5 19.19 -23.02 -77.54
N PHE A 6 19.67 -23.64 -76.47
CA PHE A 6 18.84 -24.37 -75.49
C PHE A 6 19.46 -24.27 -74.08
N ILE A 7 19.95 -23.09 -73.68
CA ILE A 7 20.38 -22.80 -72.29
C ILE A 7 20.05 -21.33 -71.99
N THR A 8 18.77 -21.02 -71.83
CA THR A 8 18.29 -19.72 -71.27
C THR A 8 16.87 -19.76 -70.70
N GLY A 9 16.13 -20.87 -70.86
CA GLY A 9 14.76 -21.00 -70.33
C GLY A 9 14.63 -21.51 -68.90
N ILE A 10 15.68 -22.13 -68.33
CA ILE A 10 15.62 -22.77 -67.00
C ILE A 10 16.10 -21.85 -65.87
N LEU A 11 16.84 -20.78 -66.18
CA LEU A 11 17.33 -19.84 -65.16
C LEU A 11 16.29 -18.76 -64.79
N LEU A 12 15.23 -18.55 -65.59
CA LEU A 12 14.17 -17.57 -65.30
C LEU A 12 12.97 -18.13 -64.52
N MET A 13 12.84 -19.46 -64.35
CA MET A 13 11.75 -20.06 -63.57
C MET A 13 12.08 -20.25 -62.07
N LEU A 14 13.32 -20.01 -61.65
CA LEU A 14 13.74 -20.11 -60.25
C LEU A 14 13.68 -18.76 -59.48
N MET A 15 13.06 -17.73 -60.06
CA MET A 15 12.91 -16.41 -59.40
C MET A 15 11.47 -15.90 -59.27
N SER A 16 10.45 -16.75 -59.45
CA SER A 16 9.04 -16.29 -59.40
C SER A 16 8.12 -17.06 -58.46
N CYS A 17 8.62 -17.63 -57.37
CA CYS A 17 7.79 -17.93 -56.20
C CYS A 17 7.96 -16.81 -55.17
N SER A 18 7.50 -15.61 -55.53
CA SER A 18 7.23 -14.57 -54.55
C SER A 18 5.97 -14.96 -53.77
N THR A 19 6.12 -15.12 -52.46
CA THR A 19 5.13 -14.80 -51.41
C THR A 19 3.74 -14.39 -51.95
N ARG A 20 2.80 -15.34 -52.02
CA ARG A 20 1.37 -14.96 -52.06
C ARG A 20 0.97 -14.59 -50.64
N ASP A 21 1.09 -13.30 -50.39
CA ASP A 21 0.63 -12.60 -49.21
C ASP A 21 -0.86 -12.93 -48.95
N PHE A 22 -1.19 -13.36 -47.72
CA PHE A 22 -2.56 -13.73 -47.33
C PHE A 22 -3.58 -12.60 -47.55
N LEU A 23 -3.10 -11.37 -47.72
CA LEU A 23 -3.90 -10.17 -47.95
C LEU A 23 -4.69 -10.16 -49.27
N SER A 24 -4.52 -11.12 -50.19
CA SER A 24 -5.09 -11.11 -51.54
C SER A 24 -6.28 -12.05 -51.82
N ASN A 25 -6.84 -12.78 -50.83
CA ASN A 25 -8.03 -13.64 -51.02
C ASN A 25 -9.26 -13.08 -50.30
N ASP A 26 -10.13 -12.37 -51.02
CA ASP A 26 -11.23 -11.57 -50.45
C ASP A 26 -12.34 -12.39 -49.77
N VAL A 27 -12.55 -13.65 -50.19
CA VAL A 27 -13.59 -14.53 -49.60
C VAL A 27 -13.14 -15.13 -48.28
N LEU A 28 -11.84 -15.42 -48.13
CA LEU A 28 -11.27 -15.82 -46.84
C LEU A 28 -11.06 -14.60 -45.95
N LYS A 29 -10.51 -13.50 -46.46
CA LYS A 29 -10.30 -12.26 -45.69
C LYS A 29 -11.56 -11.80 -44.93
N SER A 30 -12.74 -11.85 -45.56
CA SER A 30 -14.02 -11.50 -44.94
C SER A 30 -14.55 -12.51 -43.89
N GLN A 31 -14.11 -13.77 -43.90
CA GLN A 31 -14.52 -14.79 -42.91
C GLN A 31 -13.66 -14.78 -41.64
N PHE A 32 -12.46 -14.19 -41.70
CA PHE A 32 -11.47 -14.14 -40.62
C PHE A 32 -11.11 -12.72 -40.18
N GLU A 33 -11.72 -11.70 -40.79
CA GLU A 33 -11.54 -10.33 -40.35
C GLU A 33 -12.03 -10.20 -38.91
N ALA A 34 -11.09 -9.84 -38.02
CA ALA A 34 -11.43 -9.54 -36.64
C ALA A 34 -12.43 -8.38 -36.63
N PRO A 35 -13.40 -8.36 -35.70
CA PRO A 35 -14.37 -7.28 -35.66
C PRO A 35 -13.66 -5.93 -35.56
N SER A 36 -14.01 -4.94 -36.37
CA SER A 36 -13.56 -3.59 -36.12
C SER A 36 -14.40 -2.97 -35.00
N ILE A 37 -13.78 -2.17 -34.13
CA ILE A 37 -14.48 -1.45 -33.05
C ILE A 37 -14.33 0.04 -33.28
N ASN A 38 -15.43 0.67 -33.67
CA ASN A 38 -15.54 2.12 -33.76
C ASN A 38 -16.21 2.64 -32.49
N THR A 39 -15.41 3.25 -31.62
CA THR A 39 -15.94 3.95 -30.44
C THR A 39 -16.19 5.40 -30.80
N PHE A 40 -17.43 5.85 -30.64
CA PHE A 40 -17.81 7.26 -30.76
C PHE A 40 -17.80 7.94 -29.39
N SER A 41 -18.03 7.18 -28.32
CA SER A 41 -17.87 7.60 -26.94
C SER A 41 -17.71 6.36 -26.03
N PRO A 42 -16.81 6.35 -25.03
CA PRO A 42 -15.90 7.43 -24.68
C PRO A 42 -14.75 7.61 -25.69
N ASN A 43 -14.18 8.82 -25.74
CA ASN A 43 -13.00 9.10 -26.55
C ASN A 43 -11.71 8.96 -25.72
N GLN A 44 -10.60 8.65 -26.37
CA GLN A 44 -9.32 8.51 -25.70
C GLN A 44 -8.91 9.85 -25.06
N GLY A 45 -8.74 9.84 -23.74
CA GLY A 45 -8.33 10.99 -22.94
C GLY A 45 -9.40 12.06 -22.70
N SER A 46 -10.66 11.83 -23.06
CA SER A 46 -11.72 12.77 -22.73
C SER A 46 -12.15 12.67 -21.27
N SER A 47 -12.79 13.73 -20.76
CA SER A 47 -13.28 13.78 -19.37
C SER A 47 -14.81 13.70 -19.33
N TYR A 48 -15.35 12.94 -18.38
CA TYR A 48 -16.79 12.73 -18.19
C TYR A 48 -17.22 12.99 -16.75
N ASN A 49 -18.46 13.47 -16.56
CA ASN A 49 -19.01 13.80 -15.24
C ASN A 49 -19.82 12.62 -14.64
N GLY A 50 -19.12 11.59 -14.16
CA GLY A 50 -19.67 10.39 -13.51
C GLY A 50 -20.44 9.42 -14.43
N TRP A 51 -21.26 9.94 -15.34
CA TRP A 51 -21.93 9.19 -16.40
C TRP A 51 -21.11 9.20 -17.67
N VAL A 52 -20.87 8.01 -18.21
CA VAL A 52 -20.18 7.85 -19.48
C VAL A 52 -21.15 7.19 -20.45
N ALA A 53 -21.58 7.98 -21.44
CA ALA A 53 -22.33 7.44 -22.56
C ALA A 53 -21.39 6.56 -23.39
N ILE A 54 -21.74 5.29 -23.49
CA ILE A 54 -21.07 4.33 -24.35
C ILE A 54 -21.86 4.29 -25.65
N ASN A 55 -21.25 4.85 -26.69
CA ASN A 55 -21.74 4.72 -28.05
C ASN A 55 -20.62 4.13 -28.89
N LEU A 56 -20.80 2.89 -29.30
CA LEU A 56 -19.84 2.22 -30.15
C LEU A 56 -20.58 1.32 -31.13
N SER A 57 -20.01 1.21 -32.31
CA SER A 57 -20.37 0.20 -33.28
C SER A 57 -19.21 -0.76 -33.43
N ALA A 58 -19.55 -2.03 -33.60
CA ALA A 58 -18.60 -3.00 -34.07
C ALA A 58 -19.11 -3.60 -35.38
N SER A 59 -18.20 -3.82 -36.31
CA SER A 59 -18.52 -4.48 -37.58
C SER A 59 -17.62 -5.69 -37.78
N CYS A 60 -18.17 -6.77 -38.29
CA CYS A 60 -17.45 -7.96 -38.68
C CYS A 60 -18.11 -8.52 -39.93
N PRO A 61 -17.40 -8.63 -41.07
CA PRO A 61 -18.01 -9.11 -42.32
C PRO A 61 -18.61 -10.53 -42.22
N SER A 62 -18.11 -11.36 -41.30
CA SER A 62 -18.63 -12.71 -41.00
C SER A 62 -19.83 -12.74 -40.02
N GLY A 63 -20.23 -11.58 -39.50
CA GLY A 63 -21.28 -11.40 -38.50
C GLY A 63 -20.74 -11.17 -37.09
N LEU A 64 -21.44 -10.39 -36.27
CA LEU A 64 -21.05 -10.06 -34.90
C LEU A 64 -21.94 -10.78 -33.87
N LYS A 65 -21.34 -11.51 -32.92
CA LYS A 65 -22.06 -12.33 -31.92
C LYS A 65 -22.39 -11.55 -30.66
N SER A 66 -21.46 -10.78 -30.12
CA SER A 66 -21.68 -10.02 -28.89
C SER A 66 -20.61 -8.95 -28.70
N ILE A 67 -20.91 -7.98 -27.83
CA ILE A 67 -19.94 -7.01 -27.33
C ILE A 67 -19.92 -7.14 -25.80
N ARG A 68 -18.72 -7.33 -25.22
CA ARG A 68 -18.51 -7.27 -23.78
C ARG A 68 -17.77 -5.99 -23.41
N LEU A 69 -18.27 -5.33 -22.38
CA LEU A 69 -17.62 -4.20 -21.73
C LEU A 69 -17.10 -4.66 -20.36
N ASN A 70 -15.84 -4.37 -20.08
CA ASN A 70 -15.22 -4.56 -18.76
C ASN A 70 -14.73 -3.21 -18.24
N TYR A 71 -15.16 -2.83 -17.04
CA TYR A 71 -14.77 -1.58 -16.37
C TYR A 71 -14.82 -1.79 -14.85
N ASP A 72 -13.83 -1.29 -14.11
CA ASP A 72 -13.75 -1.39 -12.63
C ASP A 72 -14.07 -2.81 -12.05
N GLY A 73 -13.71 -3.87 -12.80
CA GLY A 73 -13.97 -5.26 -12.40
C GLY A 73 -15.38 -5.79 -12.71
N VAL A 74 -16.25 -4.99 -13.32
CA VAL A 74 -17.61 -5.36 -13.75
C VAL A 74 -17.61 -5.74 -15.23
N ASP A 75 -18.27 -6.86 -15.56
CA ASP A 75 -18.49 -7.33 -16.93
C ASP A 75 -19.96 -7.18 -17.34
N ILE A 76 -20.20 -6.48 -18.45
CA ILE A 76 -21.53 -6.39 -19.11
C ILE A 76 -21.41 -6.96 -20.51
N THR A 77 -22.27 -7.92 -20.87
CA THR A 77 -22.29 -8.52 -22.22
C THR A 77 -23.60 -8.21 -22.94
N PHE A 78 -23.50 -7.59 -24.12
CA PHE A 78 -24.60 -7.36 -25.05
C PHE A 78 -24.55 -8.43 -26.13
N ASN A 79 -25.49 -9.37 -26.08
CA ASN A 79 -25.60 -10.42 -27.09
C ASN A 79 -26.34 -9.87 -28.32
N ASN A 80 -25.79 -10.11 -29.50
CA ASN A 80 -26.50 -9.87 -30.75
C ASN A 80 -27.30 -11.15 -31.08
N PRO A 81 -28.64 -11.15 -30.90
CA PRO A 81 -29.44 -12.36 -31.08
C PRO A 81 -29.44 -12.86 -32.53
N TYR A 82 -29.12 -11.99 -33.49
CA TYR A 82 -28.99 -12.32 -34.91
C TYR A 82 -27.62 -11.82 -35.40
N PRO A 83 -26.63 -12.69 -35.68
CA PRO A 83 -25.25 -12.28 -35.98
C PRO A 83 -25.09 -11.49 -37.30
N SER A 84 -25.58 -10.26 -37.32
CA SER A 84 -25.49 -9.30 -38.42
C SER A 84 -24.07 -8.78 -38.57
N PRO A 85 -23.67 -8.32 -39.77
CA PRO A 85 -22.32 -7.79 -40.01
C PRO A 85 -21.98 -6.54 -39.19
N GLU A 86 -22.98 -5.80 -38.71
CA GLU A 86 -22.80 -4.65 -37.83
C GLU A 86 -23.70 -4.77 -36.60
N TYR A 87 -23.20 -4.31 -35.46
CA TYR A 87 -23.95 -4.25 -34.22
C TYR A 87 -23.48 -3.04 -33.39
N SER A 88 -24.42 -2.17 -33.06
CA SER A 88 -24.16 -0.95 -32.30
C SER A 88 -24.83 -1.03 -30.94
N ILE A 89 -24.12 -0.58 -29.91
CA ILE A 89 -24.66 -0.46 -28.56
C ILE A 89 -24.65 1.00 -28.14
N GLN A 90 -25.76 1.40 -27.53
CA GLN A 90 -25.87 2.67 -26.84
C GLN A 90 -26.34 2.39 -25.43
N THR A 91 -25.46 2.65 -24.45
CA THR A 91 -25.75 2.46 -23.03
C THR A 91 -25.04 3.52 -22.21
N ASN A 92 -25.40 3.64 -20.94
CA ASN A 92 -24.74 4.55 -20.01
C ASN A 92 -24.14 3.73 -18.87
N ILE A 93 -22.86 3.96 -18.59
CA ILE A 93 -22.15 3.37 -17.45
C ILE A 93 -21.95 4.46 -16.40
N PHE A 94 -22.16 4.10 -15.13
CA PHE A 94 -21.93 4.97 -13.99
C PHE A 94 -20.72 4.48 -13.18
N PHE A 95 -19.83 5.40 -12.80
CA PHE A 95 -18.65 5.12 -11.99
C PHE A 95 -18.81 5.70 -10.59
N LEU A 96 -18.34 4.97 -9.57
CA LEU A 96 -18.43 5.36 -8.16
C LEU A 96 -17.23 6.16 -7.65
N SER A 97 -16.16 6.28 -8.44
CA SER A 97 -14.93 6.97 -8.06
C SER A 97 -14.32 7.76 -9.21
N SER A 98 -13.67 8.88 -8.88
CA SER A 98 -12.96 9.73 -9.84
C SER A 98 -11.61 9.18 -10.25
N GLY A 99 -11.07 9.73 -11.34
CA GLY A 99 -9.76 9.45 -11.89
C GLY A 99 -9.82 8.68 -13.20
N TRP A 100 -8.64 8.30 -13.69
CA TRP A 100 -8.49 7.57 -14.92
C TRP A 100 -9.20 6.21 -14.85
N LYS A 101 -10.13 6.01 -15.77
CA LYS A 101 -10.87 4.77 -15.98
C LYS A 101 -10.44 4.13 -17.28
N PHE A 102 -10.49 2.81 -17.28
CA PHE A 102 -10.22 1.98 -18.44
C PHE A 102 -11.49 1.23 -18.80
N LEU A 103 -12.08 1.57 -19.95
CA LEU A 103 -13.13 0.75 -20.55
C LEU A 103 -12.48 -0.20 -21.53
N ARG A 104 -12.55 -1.49 -21.19
CA ARG A 104 -12.08 -2.58 -22.03
C ARG A 104 -13.26 -3.11 -22.82
N ILE A 105 -13.18 -2.98 -24.14
CA ILE A 105 -14.23 -3.37 -25.07
C ILE A 105 -13.75 -4.60 -25.81
N TYR A 106 -14.55 -5.65 -25.78
CA TYR A 106 -14.33 -6.89 -26.51
C TYR A 106 -15.49 -7.08 -27.48
N ALA A 107 -15.22 -7.06 -28.77
CA ALA A 107 -16.21 -7.43 -29.79
C ALA A 107 -15.93 -8.87 -30.23
N TYR A 108 -16.95 -9.72 -30.16
CA TYR A 108 -16.87 -11.13 -30.54
C TYR A 108 -17.61 -11.34 -31.85
N GLY A 109 -16.90 -11.77 -32.90
CA GLY A 109 -17.48 -12.20 -34.16
C GLY A 109 -18.34 -13.45 -34.01
N LYS A 110 -19.13 -13.79 -35.03
CA LYS A 110 -19.92 -15.03 -35.10
C LYS A 110 -19.03 -16.26 -35.03
N ASN A 111 -17.89 -16.18 -35.71
CA ASN A 111 -16.81 -17.16 -35.66
C ASN A 111 -15.84 -16.84 -34.51
N GLN A 112 -16.34 -16.19 -33.44
CA GLN A 112 -15.76 -15.70 -32.16
C GLN A 112 -14.46 -14.88 -32.26
N THR A 113 -14.14 -14.34 -33.44
CA THR A 113 -12.95 -13.49 -33.60
C THR A 113 -13.08 -12.35 -32.62
N VAL A 114 -12.06 -12.14 -31.79
CA VAL A 114 -12.13 -11.12 -30.74
C VAL A 114 -11.23 -9.96 -31.12
N THR A 115 -11.81 -8.78 -31.11
CA THR A 115 -11.02 -7.55 -31.08
C THR A 115 -11.13 -6.96 -29.69
N TYR A 116 -9.98 -6.58 -29.16
CA TYR A 116 -9.87 -5.83 -27.93
C TYR A 116 -9.54 -4.38 -28.24
N ARG A 117 -10.21 -3.47 -27.54
CA ARG A 117 -9.85 -2.07 -27.51
C ARG A 117 -9.99 -1.55 -26.10
N GLU A 118 -8.95 -0.89 -25.62
CA GLU A 118 -9.03 -0.10 -24.41
C GLU A 118 -9.24 1.37 -24.79
N VAL A 119 -10.16 2.01 -24.08
CA VAL A 119 -10.26 3.47 -24.07
C VAL A 119 -10.03 3.91 -22.65
N SER A 120 -8.98 4.72 -22.46
CA SER A 120 -8.77 5.40 -21.19
C SER A 120 -9.38 6.79 -21.26
N PHE A 121 -10.18 7.14 -20.26
CA PHE A 121 -10.80 8.46 -20.11
C PHE A 121 -10.80 8.81 -18.64
N ASP A 122 -10.88 10.10 -18.36
CA ASP A 122 -10.96 10.57 -16.99
C ASP A 122 -12.43 10.66 -16.59
N VAL A 123 -12.78 10.11 -15.43
CA VAL A 123 -14.11 10.34 -14.85
C VAL A 123 -13.95 11.24 -13.65
N THR A 124 -14.64 12.36 -13.70
CA THR A 124 -14.87 13.19 -12.52
C THR A 124 -16.20 12.75 -11.93
N VAL A 125 -16.17 12.00 -10.84
CA VAL A 125 -17.33 11.79 -10.00
C VAL A 125 -17.29 12.89 -8.95
N PRO A 126 -18.24 13.84 -8.93
CA PRO A 126 -18.24 14.84 -7.89
C PRO A 126 -18.42 14.13 -6.55
N THR A 127 -17.36 14.09 -5.77
CA THR A 127 -17.41 13.51 -4.43
C THR A 127 -18.24 14.48 -3.61
N PRO A 128 -19.37 14.05 -3.01
CA PRO A 128 -20.10 14.94 -2.14
C PRO A 128 -19.16 15.33 -0.99
N SER A 129 -19.22 16.59 -0.58
CA SER A 129 -18.53 17.05 0.61
C SER A 129 -19.55 17.56 1.60
N VAL A 130 -19.21 17.44 2.87
CA VAL A 130 -20.00 17.97 3.97
C VAL A 130 -19.06 18.68 4.93
N SER A 131 -19.55 19.76 5.52
CA SER A 131 -18.85 20.54 6.53
C SER A 131 -19.83 20.88 7.63
N ILE A 132 -19.35 20.90 8.88
CA ILE A 132 -20.09 21.42 10.04
C ILE A 132 -19.53 22.80 10.38
N ASN A 133 -20.36 23.83 10.21
CA ASN A 133 -20.01 25.22 10.54
C ASN A 133 -20.27 25.53 12.02
N ASP A 134 -21.35 24.98 12.57
CA ASP A 134 -21.78 25.20 13.95
C ASP A 134 -22.45 23.90 14.45
N PRO A 135 -22.25 23.49 15.70
CA PRO A 135 -21.29 24.01 16.68
C PRO A 135 -19.83 23.80 16.29
N SER A 136 -18.96 24.66 16.82
CA SER A 136 -17.52 24.50 16.75
C SER A 136 -17.05 23.22 17.47
N GLN A 137 -15.91 22.68 17.06
CA GLN A 137 -15.31 21.51 17.70
C GLN A 137 -15.08 21.79 19.21
N TYR A 138 -15.58 20.91 20.06
CA TYR A 138 -15.53 21.00 21.53
C TYR A 138 -16.33 22.15 22.15
N GLN A 139 -17.30 22.71 21.42
CA GLN A 139 -18.20 23.71 22.00
C GLN A 139 -18.99 23.13 23.19
N THR A 140 -19.12 23.93 24.24
CA THR A 140 -19.89 23.60 25.45
C THR A 140 -21.16 24.46 25.50
N LEU A 141 -22.31 23.88 25.83
CA LEU A 141 -23.63 24.51 25.75
C LEU A 141 -24.45 24.30 27.04
N THR A 142 -25.15 25.33 27.53
CA THR A 142 -25.89 25.32 28.81
C THR A 142 -27.33 24.83 28.75
N THR A 143 -28.11 25.31 27.79
CA THR A 143 -29.59 25.32 27.93
C THR A 143 -30.33 24.52 26.86
N GLN A 144 -29.64 24.10 25.81
CA GLN A 144 -30.28 23.48 24.65
C GLN A 144 -30.02 21.97 24.63
N MET A 145 -31.05 21.17 24.87
CA MET A 145 -31.01 19.72 24.56
C MET A 145 -31.07 19.47 23.04
N ASN A 146 -31.60 20.44 22.30
CA ASN A 146 -31.66 20.45 20.84
C ASN A 146 -30.67 21.48 20.33
N VAL A 147 -29.45 21.03 20.01
CA VAL A 147 -28.40 21.91 19.49
C VAL A 147 -28.60 22.07 18.00
N LEU A 148 -28.63 23.30 17.51
CA LEU A 148 -28.61 23.55 16.07
C LEU A 148 -27.24 23.13 15.53
N PHE A 149 -27.19 22.06 14.76
CA PHE A 149 -26.07 21.81 13.88
C PHE A 149 -26.38 22.44 12.53
N SER A 150 -25.45 23.22 12.01
CA SER A 150 -25.53 23.80 10.68
C SER A 150 -24.21 23.63 9.94
N GLY A 151 -24.30 23.62 8.63
CA GLY A 151 -23.13 23.44 7.80
C GLY A 151 -23.45 23.55 6.33
N THR A 152 -22.45 23.27 5.52
CA THR A 152 -22.63 23.21 4.06
C THR A 152 -22.41 21.80 3.57
N ALA A 153 -23.15 21.40 2.56
CA ALA A 153 -22.89 20.20 1.78
C ALA A 153 -22.77 20.61 0.31
N TRP A 154 -21.70 20.20 -0.36
CA TRP A 154 -21.55 20.42 -1.79
C TRP A 154 -21.70 19.11 -2.55
N ILE A 155 -22.47 19.20 -3.63
CA ILE A 155 -22.88 18.07 -4.47
C ILE A 155 -22.72 18.55 -5.91
N GLY A 156 -21.73 18.01 -6.62
CA GLY A 156 -21.36 18.58 -7.92
C GLY A 156 -22.49 18.56 -8.95
N GLU A 157 -23.30 17.49 -9.02
CA GLU A 157 -24.55 17.39 -9.81
C GLU A 157 -25.46 16.28 -9.21
N GLY A 158 -26.80 16.46 -9.21
CA GLY A 158 -27.80 15.45 -8.77
C GLY A 158 -28.55 15.76 -7.46
N THR A 159 -29.47 14.87 -7.05
CA THR A 159 -30.24 14.93 -5.78
C THR A 159 -29.47 14.23 -4.66
N VAL A 160 -29.52 14.62 -3.38
CA VAL A 160 -28.79 13.92 -2.30
C VAL A 160 -29.69 13.73 -1.08
N ALA A 161 -29.72 12.51 -0.54
CA ALA A 161 -30.22 12.27 0.80
C ALA A 161 -29.05 12.43 1.77
N ASN A 162 -29.03 13.49 2.58
CA ASN A 162 -28.03 13.62 3.63
C ASN A 162 -28.40 12.65 4.76
N VAL A 163 -27.53 11.69 5.06
CA VAL A 163 -27.79 10.71 6.12
C VAL A 163 -27.01 11.15 7.35
N PHE A 164 -27.71 11.59 8.40
CA PHE A 164 -27.11 11.97 9.67
C PHE A 164 -27.08 10.76 10.59
N SER A 165 -25.93 10.49 11.20
CA SER A 165 -25.80 9.44 12.21
C SER A 165 -25.25 10.03 13.51
N VAL A 166 -26.12 10.25 14.50
CA VAL A 166 -25.67 10.59 15.86
C VAL A 166 -25.29 9.29 16.55
N THR A 167 -24.01 9.11 16.85
CA THR A 167 -23.51 7.86 17.42
C THR A 167 -22.92 8.10 18.81
N TYR A 168 -23.75 7.97 19.86
CA TYR A 168 -23.43 7.34 21.17
C TYR A 168 -24.59 7.52 22.17
N PRO A 169 -25.05 6.52 22.96
CA PRO A 169 -24.83 5.07 22.90
C PRO A 169 -26.01 4.29 22.28
N GLN A 170 -27.03 4.97 21.75
CA GLN A 170 -28.10 4.33 20.95
C GLN A 170 -28.20 5.06 19.62
N GLY A 171 -27.47 4.55 18.63
CA GLY A 171 -27.34 5.14 17.30
C GLY A 171 -28.70 5.39 16.67
N THR A 172 -29.15 6.64 16.74
CA THR A 172 -30.36 7.09 16.06
C THR A 172 -29.88 7.78 14.79
N ASN A 173 -30.06 7.11 13.65
CA ASN A 173 -29.79 7.72 12.35
C ASN A 173 -30.98 8.61 11.99
N ILE A 174 -30.73 9.91 11.83
CA ILE A 174 -31.71 10.87 11.34
C ILE A 174 -31.40 11.10 9.86
N VAL A 175 -32.28 10.69 8.94
CA VAL A 175 -32.07 10.98 7.52
C VAL A 175 -32.73 12.32 7.19
N LEU A 176 -32.00 13.28 6.64
CA LEU A 176 -32.56 14.52 6.10
C LEU A 176 -32.36 14.56 4.58
N THR A 177 -33.44 14.59 3.83
CA THR A 177 -33.38 14.73 2.37
C THR A 177 -33.37 16.21 2.01
N ASN A 178 -32.35 16.67 1.27
CA ASN A 178 -32.28 18.05 0.78
C ASN A 178 -32.20 18.06 -0.75
N ASN A 179 -33.19 18.65 -1.41
CA ASN A 179 -33.36 18.59 -2.86
C ASN A 179 -32.85 19.90 -3.50
N ALA A 180 -31.54 20.04 -3.68
CA ALA A 180 -30.97 21.20 -4.37
C ALA A 180 -29.66 20.83 -5.08
N THR A 181 -29.21 21.65 -6.04
CA THR A 181 -27.95 21.46 -6.77
C THR A 181 -26.90 22.49 -6.30
N GLY A 182 -25.62 22.12 -6.21
CA GLY A 182 -24.54 23.00 -5.73
C GLY A 182 -24.29 22.96 -4.22
N THR A 183 -23.64 24.00 -3.66
CA THR A 183 -23.41 24.11 -2.21
C THR A 183 -24.70 24.50 -1.51
N ASN A 184 -25.19 23.64 -0.63
CA ASN A 184 -26.42 23.84 0.12
C ASN A 184 -26.15 23.90 1.61
N ASN A 185 -26.83 24.83 2.28
CA ASN A 185 -26.84 24.87 3.73
C ASN A 185 -27.79 23.79 4.26
N TRP A 186 -27.37 23.11 5.31
CA TRP A 186 -28.20 22.17 6.04
C TRP A 186 -28.27 22.56 7.50
N THR A 187 -29.38 22.19 8.15
CA THR A 187 -29.59 22.39 9.58
C THR A 187 -30.28 21.19 10.18
N VAL A 188 -29.85 20.74 11.34
CA VAL A 188 -30.48 19.65 12.10
C VAL A 188 -30.47 19.95 13.59
N TYR A 189 -31.47 19.44 14.32
CA TYR A 189 -31.59 19.56 15.76
C TYR A 189 -31.52 18.17 16.41
N PRO A 190 -30.33 17.55 16.53
CA PRO A 190 -30.20 16.31 17.25
C PRO A 190 -30.47 16.54 18.74
N SER A 191 -31.20 15.61 19.35
CA SER A 191 -31.30 15.53 20.81
C SER A 191 -29.98 15.03 21.38
N LEU A 192 -29.27 15.87 22.12
CA LEU A 192 -28.01 15.52 22.78
C LEU A 192 -28.25 15.08 24.23
N ILE A 193 -27.33 14.27 24.75
CA ILE A 193 -27.40 13.78 26.13
C ILE A 193 -26.85 14.87 27.06
N LYS A 194 -27.66 15.23 28.07
CA LYS A 194 -27.28 16.18 29.11
C LYS A 194 -26.10 15.68 29.96
N ASN A 195 -25.28 16.61 30.44
CA ASN A 195 -24.13 16.39 31.32
C ASN A 195 -23.12 15.39 30.75
N LYS A 196 -22.88 15.45 29.43
CA LYS A 196 -22.01 14.52 28.68
C LYS A 196 -21.36 15.20 27.48
N ASN A 197 -20.24 14.61 27.06
CA ASN A 197 -19.64 14.87 25.76
C ASN A 197 -20.34 14.00 24.72
N ASN A 198 -20.92 14.63 23.71
CA ASN A 198 -21.67 14.01 22.63
C ASN A 198 -20.81 13.99 21.36
N GLN A 199 -20.70 12.84 20.71
CA GLN A 199 -20.07 12.71 19.40
C GLN A 199 -21.14 12.73 18.31
N VAL A 200 -21.02 13.65 17.37
CA VAL A 200 -21.92 13.78 16.22
C VAL A 200 -21.12 13.56 14.94
N LYS A 201 -21.58 12.63 14.11
CA LYS A 201 -20.97 12.31 12.81
C LYS A 201 -21.95 12.62 11.69
N ILE A 202 -21.45 13.24 10.63
CA ILE A 202 -22.25 13.56 9.44
C ILE A 202 -21.54 13.09 8.18
N TYR A 203 -22.28 12.58 7.23
CA TYR A 203 -21.81 12.28 5.88
C TYR A 203 -22.90 12.63 4.86
N ALA A 204 -22.49 12.98 3.65
CA ALA A 204 -23.40 13.23 2.53
C ALA A 204 -23.39 12.02 1.58
N VAL A 205 -24.54 11.70 0.99
CA VAL A 205 -24.69 10.56 0.06
C VAL A 205 -25.34 11.03 -1.24
N SER A 206 -24.63 10.94 -2.36
CA SER A 206 -25.16 11.38 -3.65
C SER A 206 -26.40 10.56 -4.11
N ASP A 207 -27.19 11.05 -5.07
CA ASP A 207 -28.30 10.28 -5.72
C ASP A 207 -27.78 9.02 -6.43
N LYS A 208 -26.46 8.91 -6.58
CA LYS A 208 -25.79 7.76 -7.16
C LYS A 208 -25.10 6.87 -6.11
N GLY A 209 -25.30 7.14 -4.82
CA GLY A 209 -24.82 6.31 -3.72
C GLY A 209 -23.35 6.52 -3.31
N VAL A 210 -22.70 7.59 -3.79
CA VAL A 210 -21.33 7.93 -3.36
C VAL A 210 -21.39 8.61 -2.00
N VAL A 211 -20.58 8.17 -1.04
CA VAL A 211 -20.55 8.69 0.33
C VAL A 211 -19.36 9.63 0.51
N SER A 212 -19.57 10.78 1.14
CA SER A 212 -18.50 11.73 1.49
C SER A 212 -17.59 11.16 2.58
N TRP A 213 -16.40 11.75 2.73
CA TRP A 213 -15.72 11.66 4.03
C TRP A 213 -16.63 12.26 5.10
N GLY A 214 -16.79 11.55 6.22
CA GLY A 214 -17.63 12.01 7.30
C GLY A 214 -16.91 13.10 8.11
N GLU A 215 -17.62 14.17 8.46
CA GLU A 215 -17.13 15.08 9.49
C GLU A 215 -17.61 14.64 10.87
N GLU A 216 -16.80 14.91 11.88
CA GLU A 216 -17.16 14.69 13.27
C GLU A 216 -17.04 15.98 14.10
N ARG A 217 -17.94 16.08 15.07
CA ARG A 217 -17.92 17.12 16.10
C ARG A 217 -18.14 16.49 17.45
N TRP A 218 -17.32 16.93 18.41
CA TRP A 218 -17.54 16.68 19.82
C TRP A 218 -18.19 17.93 20.43
N VAL A 219 -19.32 17.76 21.12
CA VAL A 219 -20.08 18.85 21.74
C VAL A 219 -20.46 18.46 23.16
N THR A 220 -20.21 19.34 24.11
CA THR A 220 -20.53 19.09 25.52
C THR A 220 -21.83 19.81 25.89
N VAL A 221 -22.80 19.06 26.40
CA VAL A 221 -24.00 19.66 27.00
C VAL A 221 -23.79 19.64 28.50
N ASP A 222 -23.65 20.82 29.10
CA ASP A 222 -23.32 20.99 30.51
C ASP A 222 -24.40 21.79 31.25
N GLN A 223 -25.22 21.07 32.01
CA GLN A 223 -26.22 21.61 32.93
C GLN A 223 -25.83 21.37 34.39
N GLN A 224 -24.61 20.87 34.63
CA GLN A 224 -24.15 20.60 35.97
C GLN A 224 -23.71 21.92 36.62
N ARG A 225 -24.07 22.12 37.88
CA ARG A 225 -23.61 23.30 38.61
C ARG A 225 -22.14 23.14 38.98
N PRO A 226 -21.34 24.20 38.89
CA PRO A 226 -20.01 24.20 39.48
C PRO A 226 -20.10 24.11 41.00
N THR A 227 -19.03 23.58 41.59
CA THR A 227 -18.80 23.53 43.04
C THR A 227 -17.94 24.71 43.47
N ILE A 228 -18.17 25.21 44.69
CA ILE A 228 -17.35 26.28 45.29
C ILE A 228 -17.05 25.99 46.75
N SER A 229 -15.90 26.46 47.22
CA SER A 229 -15.44 26.35 48.60
C SER A 229 -14.52 27.53 48.96
N LEU A 230 -14.93 28.36 49.91
CA LEU A 230 -14.08 29.32 50.61
C LEU A 230 -13.16 28.55 51.56
N LEU A 231 -11.89 28.46 51.18
CA LEU A 231 -10.86 27.73 51.93
C LEU A 231 -10.27 28.56 53.06
N TYR A 232 -10.23 29.88 52.88
CA TYR A 232 -9.80 30.85 53.88
C TYR A 232 -10.55 32.16 53.69
N PRO A 233 -10.93 32.85 54.77
CA PRO A 233 -10.85 32.40 56.16
C PRO A 233 -11.85 31.27 56.45
N SER A 234 -11.66 30.53 57.54
CA SER A 234 -12.64 29.52 57.98
C SER A 234 -13.81 30.18 58.71
N ASN A 235 -14.96 29.49 58.78
CA ASN A 235 -16.10 29.98 59.55
C ASN A 235 -15.72 30.26 61.02
N ASN A 236 -16.16 31.39 61.54
CA ASN A 236 -15.85 31.95 62.86
C ASN A 236 -14.38 32.33 63.08
N ALA A 237 -13.56 32.50 62.03
CA ALA A 237 -12.17 32.92 62.17
C ALA A 237 -12.05 34.38 62.65
N ILE A 238 -10.98 34.66 63.41
CA ILE A 238 -10.58 36.03 63.76
C ILE A 238 -9.55 36.50 62.72
N VAL A 239 -9.80 37.65 62.09
CA VAL A 239 -9.01 38.17 60.95
C VAL A 239 -8.60 39.62 61.17
N PRO A 240 -7.55 40.14 60.51
CA PRO A 240 -7.22 41.57 60.51
C PRO A 240 -8.29 42.42 59.80
N SER A 241 -8.19 43.76 59.91
CA SER A 241 -9.08 44.68 59.18
C SER A 241 -9.02 44.52 57.66
N THR A 242 -7.90 43.99 57.15
CA THR A 242 -7.77 43.52 55.77
C THR A 242 -8.15 42.05 55.68
N ILE A 243 -9.36 41.76 55.20
CA ILE A 243 -9.86 40.41 55.01
C ILE A 243 -9.33 39.88 53.68
N ASN A 244 -8.43 38.91 53.75
CA ASN A 244 -8.02 38.12 52.59
C ASN A 244 -8.86 36.86 52.52
N GLY A 245 -9.22 36.43 51.31
CA GLY A 245 -9.84 35.12 51.13
C GLY A 245 -9.28 34.33 49.97
N ILE A 246 -9.43 33.01 50.07
CA ILE A 246 -8.98 32.02 49.10
C ILE A 246 -10.16 31.10 48.81
N ILE A 247 -10.51 31.00 47.54
CA ILE A 247 -11.70 30.30 47.04
C ILE A 247 -11.23 29.22 46.07
N ALA A 248 -11.70 27.99 46.25
CA ALA A 248 -11.63 26.94 45.26
C ALA A 248 -12.98 26.83 44.57
N ALA A 249 -12.97 26.73 43.24
CA ALA A 249 -14.14 26.45 42.44
C ALA A 249 -13.78 25.41 41.37
N ASN A 250 -14.68 24.49 41.11
CA ASN A 250 -14.45 23.41 40.15
C ASN A 250 -15.74 23.06 39.42
N ASP A 251 -15.63 22.85 38.11
CA ASP A 251 -16.66 22.22 37.30
C ASP A 251 -16.16 20.90 36.71
N ALA A 252 -17.05 19.92 36.55
CA ALA A 252 -16.69 18.56 36.15
C ALA A 252 -16.73 18.33 34.63
N LEU A 253 -17.42 19.20 33.87
CA LEU A 253 -17.68 19.02 32.44
C LEU A 253 -17.21 20.20 31.60
N SER A 254 -17.22 21.41 32.18
CA SER A 254 -16.62 22.62 31.62
C SER A 254 -15.44 23.08 32.49
N TYR A 255 -15.22 24.40 32.57
CA TYR A 255 -14.20 25.01 33.42
C TYR A 255 -14.76 26.27 34.07
N ILE A 256 -14.09 26.79 35.10
CA ILE A 256 -14.45 28.08 35.72
C ILE A 256 -13.58 29.18 35.09
N PRO A 257 -14.15 30.16 34.38
CA PRO A 257 -13.39 31.30 33.87
C PRO A 257 -12.73 32.10 35.00
N ASP A 258 -11.55 32.65 34.73
CA ASP A 258 -10.73 33.32 35.76
C ASP A 258 -11.45 34.48 36.47
N PHE A 259 -12.40 35.15 35.82
CA PHE A 259 -13.13 36.29 36.36
C PHE A 259 -14.53 35.94 36.91
N PHE A 260 -14.93 34.67 36.90
CA PHE A 260 -16.30 34.23 37.19
C PHE A 260 -16.48 33.68 38.61
N VAL A 261 -15.54 33.98 39.50
CA VAL A 261 -15.67 33.71 40.94
C VAL A 261 -15.86 35.04 41.66
N TYR A 262 -16.90 35.11 42.49
CA TYR A 262 -17.33 36.34 43.15
C TYR A 262 -17.33 36.19 44.67
N TYR A 263 -17.11 37.31 45.35
CA TYR A 263 -17.21 37.42 46.80
C TYR A 263 -17.95 38.70 47.21
N ALA A 264 -18.58 38.69 48.40
CA ALA A 264 -19.16 39.87 49.04
C ALA A 264 -18.90 39.83 50.54
N ILE A 265 -18.66 41.00 51.13
CA ILE A 265 -18.62 41.21 52.60
C ILE A 265 -19.92 41.92 52.99
N ASP A 266 -20.64 41.38 53.96
CA ASP A 266 -21.94 41.88 54.47
C ASP A 266 -22.99 42.14 53.39
N MET A 267 -22.90 41.39 52.28
CA MET A 267 -23.75 41.56 51.09
C MET A 267 -23.65 42.94 50.43
N LEU A 268 -22.60 43.72 50.72
CA LEU A 268 -22.37 45.06 50.15
C LEU A 268 -21.76 45.01 48.74
N GLY A 269 -22.43 44.27 47.84
CA GLY A 269 -22.04 44.11 46.43
C GLY A 269 -21.05 42.97 46.19
N TYR A 270 -21.21 42.31 45.04
CA TYR A 270 -20.34 41.22 44.62
C TYR A 270 -19.17 41.73 43.79
N ASN A 271 -17.96 41.39 44.22
CA ASN A 271 -16.70 41.72 43.56
C ASN A 271 -16.10 40.45 42.97
N SER A 272 -15.36 40.56 41.86
CA SER A 272 -14.66 39.42 41.28
C SER A 272 -13.39 39.11 42.08
N ALA A 273 -13.19 37.83 42.40
CA ALA A 273 -11.94 37.34 42.95
C ALA A 273 -10.91 37.18 41.81
N SER A 274 -9.63 37.42 42.12
CA SER A 274 -8.54 37.30 41.15
C SER A 274 -8.02 35.87 41.11
N LYS A 275 -7.84 35.29 39.91
CA LYS A 275 -7.21 33.97 39.77
C LYS A 275 -5.76 34.02 40.25
N SER A 276 -5.37 33.05 41.09
CA SER A 276 -4.00 32.86 41.56
C SER A 276 -3.70 31.35 41.68
N GLY A 277 -3.02 30.82 40.66
CA GLY A 277 -2.77 29.38 40.54
C GLY A 277 -4.09 28.60 40.34
N VAL A 278 -4.30 27.54 41.11
CA VAL A 278 -5.54 26.73 41.05
C VAL A 278 -6.74 27.40 41.72
N ASN A 279 -6.51 28.36 42.61
CA ASN A 279 -7.55 29.02 43.42
C ASN A 279 -7.79 30.47 42.96
N TRP A 280 -8.81 31.09 43.54
CA TRP A 280 -9.09 32.52 43.42
C TRP A 280 -8.82 33.19 44.76
N VAL A 281 -8.32 34.41 44.72
CA VAL A 281 -7.98 35.18 45.91
C VAL A 281 -8.64 36.54 45.87
N PHE A 282 -9.00 37.06 47.04
CA PHE A 282 -9.46 38.43 47.19
C PHE A 282 -8.79 39.10 48.38
N ASN A 283 -8.78 40.43 48.35
CA ASN A 283 -8.32 41.29 49.43
C ASN A 283 -9.37 42.40 49.61
N SER A 284 -9.89 42.53 50.82
CA SER A 284 -10.83 43.58 51.22
C SER A 284 -10.23 44.37 52.38
N PRO A 285 -9.64 45.55 52.14
CA PRO A 285 -9.04 46.37 53.19
C PRO A 285 -10.09 47.21 53.95
N GLY A 286 -9.74 47.63 55.17
CA GLY A 286 -10.47 48.68 55.89
C GLY A 286 -11.78 48.26 56.57
N ASN A 287 -11.94 46.97 56.90
CA ASN A 287 -13.12 46.49 57.62
C ASN A 287 -13.04 46.87 59.11
N SER A 288 -14.18 47.28 59.67
CA SER A 288 -14.30 47.71 61.07
C SER A 288 -14.16 46.55 62.05
N PRO A 289 -13.75 46.77 63.32
CA PRO A 289 -13.74 45.72 64.34
C PRO A 289 -15.15 45.23 64.71
N ALA A 290 -15.64 44.19 64.02
CA ALA A 290 -16.95 43.57 64.25
C ALA A 290 -17.02 42.17 63.60
N PRO A 291 -18.08 41.38 63.86
CA PRO A 291 -18.44 40.26 63.02
C PRO A 291 -18.84 40.71 61.61
N HIS A 292 -18.40 39.98 60.60
CA HIS A 292 -18.68 40.21 59.17
C HIS A 292 -19.05 38.90 58.49
N GLN A 293 -19.99 38.94 57.53
CA GLN A 293 -20.35 37.78 56.71
C GLN A 293 -19.63 37.83 55.36
N ILE A 294 -19.01 36.71 54.96
CA ILE A 294 -18.38 36.54 53.66
C ILE A 294 -19.21 35.56 52.85
N SER A 295 -19.70 35.98 51.69
CA SER A 295 -20.40 35.13 50.73
C SER A 295 -19.60 34.95 49.46
N VAL A 296 -19.52 33.73 48.93
CA VAL A 296 -18.85 33.42 47.66
C VAL A 296 -19.70 32.54 46.76
N PHE A 297 -19.63 32.76 45.45
CA PHE A 297 -20.24 31.91 44.43
C PHE A 297 -19.44 31.98 43.11
N ALA A 298 -19.65 31.02 42.22
CA ALA A 298 -18.99 30.96 40.92
C ALA A 298 -19.98 30.70 39.79
N PHE A 299 -19.60 31.13 38.58
CA PHE A 299 -20.19 30.64 37.34
C PHE A 299 -19.16 29.78 36.58
N ASP A 300 -19.62 28.72 35.96
CA ASP A 300 -18.80 27.99 35.00
C ASP A 300 -18.73 28.72 33.64
N ALA A 301 -17.99 28.16 32.69
CA ALA A 301 -17.74 28.77 31.39
C ALA A 301 -18.97 28.87 30.50
N VAL A 302 -20.01 28.10 30.82
CA VAL A 302 -21.25 28.08 30.07
C VAL A 302 -22.31 28.97 30.75
N GLY A 303 -22.18 29.24 32.05
CA GLY A 303 -22.99 30.18 32.82
C GLY A 303 -23.85 29.52 33.91
N ASN A 304 -23.65 28.23 34.24
CA ASN A 304 -24.31 27.63 35.39
C ASN A 304 -23.72 28.20 36.69
N SER A 305 -24.57 28.54 37.66
CA SER A 305 -24.12 29.08 38.95
C SER A 305 -23.95 28.02 40.03
N SER A 306 -22.92 28.16 40.85
CA SER A 306 -22.74 27.38 42.07
C SER A 306 -23.82 27.74 43.11
N LEU A 307 -23.96 26.91 44.15
CA LEU A 307 -24.59 27.37 45.38
C LEU A 307 -23.69 28.40 46.07
N THR A 308 -24.28 29.45 46.62
CA THR A 308 -23.55 30.44 47.43
C THR A 308 -23.13 29.80 48.74
N GLN A 309 -21.85 29.93 49.10
CA GLN A 309 -21.35 29.60 50.42
C GLN A 309 -21.19 30.88 51.23
N THR A 310 -21.67 30.88 52.48
CA THR A 310 -21.53 32.00 53.41
C THR A 310 -20.87 31.54 54.70
N ILE A 311 -19.95 32.35 55.22
CA ILE A 311 -19.31 32.18 56.53
C ILE A 311 -19.35 33.48 57.32
N GLU A 312 -19.11 33.40 58.62
CA GLU A 312 -18.90 34.55 59.51
C GLU A 312 -17.42 34.64 59.92
N VAL A 313 -16.89 35.85 60.07
CA VAL A 313 -15.57 36.12 60.63
C VAL A 313 -15.63 37.30 61.58
N THR A 314 -14.69 37.43 62.51
CA THR A 314 -14.58 38.59 63.40
C THR A 314 -13.30 39.37 63.11
N VAL A 315 -13.41 40.65 62.83
CA VAL A 315 -12.26 41.53 62.59
C VAL A 315 -11.65 42.00 63.91
N ALA A 316 -10.34 41.83 64.08
CA ALA A 316 -9.55 42.28 65.22
C ALA A 316 -8.26 42.98 64.74
N PRO A 317 -8.06 44.29 65.00
CA PRO A 317 -6.92 45.04 64.47
C PRO A 317 -5.54 44.56 64.91
N ASP A 318 -5.46 43.91 66.07
CA ASP A 318 -4.21 43.39 66.64
C ASP A 318 -3.86 41.98 66.11
N MET A 319 -4.68 41.43 65.23
CA MET A 319 -4.44 40.17 64.52
C MET A 319 -3.45 40.42 63.37
N PRO A 320 -2.29 39.75 63.29
CA PRO A 320 -1.40 39.94 62.15
C PRO A 320 -1.97 39.28 60.89
N LEU A 321 -1.70 39.85 59.73
CA LEU A 321 -1.84 39.25 58.42
C LEU A 321 -0.53 38.57 58.04
N ILE A 322 -0.59 37.36 57.48
CA ILE A 322 0.59 36.70 56.89
C ILE A 322 0.24 36.14 55.51
N SER A 323 1.16 36.30 54.57
CA SER A 323 1.09 35.72 53.24
C SER A 323 2.42 35.04 52.91
N MET A 324 2.34 33.90 52.23
CA MET A 324 3.46 33.28 51.55
C MET A 324 3.45 33.79 50.10
N SER A 325 4.59 33.96 49.42
CA SER A 325 4.65 34.55 48.07
C SER A 325 5.09 33.56 46.98
N ASN A 326 5.73 32.45 47.34
CA ASN A 326 6.19 31.42 46.42
C ASN A 326 5.12 30.35 46.10
N TRP A 327 3.85 30.76 45.89
CA TRP A 327 2.71 29.87 45.64
C TRP A 327 2.88 28.89 44.45
N LEU A 328 3.93 29.06 43.64
CA LEU A 328 4.22 28.37 42.39
C LEU A 328 5.29 27.26 42.53
N LEU A 329 5.77 26.94 43.73
CA LEU A 329 6.69 25.79 43.94
C LEU A 329 5.89 24.47 43.92
N TRP A 330 5.45 24.07 42.73
CA TRP A 330 4.62 22.87 42.56
C TRP A 330 5.40 21.59 42.87
N ALA A 331 6.68 21.55 42.48
CA ALA A 331 7.57 20.44 42.78
C ALA A 331 9.04 20.86 42.82
N VAL A 332 9.86 20.14 43.60
CA VAL A 332 11.32 20.28 43.66
C VAL A 332 11.98 18.92 43.70
N ASN A 333 13.19 18.81 43.14
CA ASN A 333 14.00 17.59 43.23
C ASN A 333 15.08 17.64 44.33
N THR A 334 14.95 18.58 45.26
CA THR A 334 15.88 18.79 46.36
C THR A 334 15.19 18.57 47.72
N PRO A 335 15.93 18.14 48.76
CA PRO A 335 15.38 17.92 50.10
C PRO A 335 15.06 19.24 50.85
N THR A 336 15.29 20.38 50.22
CA THR A 336 15.06 21.71 50.77
C THR A 336 14.42 22.63 49.74
N ALA A 337 13.58 23.56 50.20
CA ALA A 337 13.03 24.63 49.37
C ALA A 337 13.17 26.02 50.03
N VAL A 338 13.26 27.04 49.19
CA VAL A 338 13.19 28.44 49.62
C VAL A 338 11.72 28.83 49.77
N VAL A 339 11.34 29.34 50.94
CA VAL A 339 10.00 29.84 51.23
C VAL A 339 10.09 31.28 51.68
N TYR A 340 9.25 32.15 51.14
CA TYR A 340 9.27 33.57 51.47
C TYR A 340 7.88 34.17 51.38
N GLY A 341 7.70 35.34 51.98
CA GLY A 341 6.42 36.03 52.00
C GLY A 341 6.46 37.37 52.70
N SER A 342 5.29 37.86 53.07
CA SER A 342 5.12 39.10 53.84
C SER A 342 4.20 38.88 55.04
N ALA A 343 4.35 39.71 56.07
CA ALA A 343 3.41 39.81 57.16
C ALA A 343 3.21 41.27 57.55
N SER A 344 2.01 41.59 58.03
CA SER A 344 1.66 42.94 58.47
C SER A 344 0.68 42.90 59.64
N VAL A 345 0.51 44.01 60.33
CA VAL A 345 -0.56 44.20 61.33
C VAL A 345 -1.04 45.65 61.26
N ASP A 346 -2.25 45.92 61.76
CA ASP A 346 -2.83 47.26 61.66
C ASP A 346 -2.03 48.29 62.48
N PRO A 347 -2.11 49.59 62.11
CA PRO A 347 -1.45 50.66 62.83
C PRO A 347 -1.68 50.58 64.35
N GLY A 348 -0.61 50.75 65.13
CA GLY A 348 -0.63 50.63 66.60
C GLY A 348 -0.10 49.30 67.14
N TYR A 349 0.14 48.32 66.28
CA TYR A 349 0.77 47.04 66.62
C TYR A 349 2.00 46.77 65.75
N GLN A 350 2.82 45.79 66.15
CA GLN A 350 3.96 45.32 65.36
C GLN A 350 3.91 43.81 65.18
N VAL A 351 4.38 43.30 64.04
CA VAL A 351 4.72 41.89 63.88
C VAL A 351 6.03 41.65 64.63
N THR A 352 6.00 40.76 65.62
CA THR A 352 7.13 40.48 66.53
C THR A 352 7.83 39.17 66.21
N GLY A 353 7.22 38.29 65.43
CA GLY A 353 7.84 37.03 65.00
C GLY A 353 7.13 36.37 63.83
N VAL A 354 7.91 35.68 63.01
CA VAL A 354 7.43 34.80 61.94
C VAL A 354 8.07 33.42 62.11
N SER A 355 7.29 32.36 61.92
CA SER A 355 7.78 30.98 61.97
C SER A 355 7.08 30.14 60.92
N ILE A 356 7.71 29.06 60.50
CA ILE A 356 7.12 28.06 59.61
C ILE A 356 7.08 26.69 60.29
N LYS A 357 6.18 25.81 59.84
CA LYS A 357 6.22 24.38 60.14
C LYS A 357 6.02 23.59 58.86
N VAL A 358 6.61 22.40 58.80
CA VAL A 358 6.47 21.44 57.69
C VAL A 358 5.82 20.15 58.20
N ASN A 359 4.85 19.59 57.47
CA ASN A 359 4.19 18.31 57.76
C ASN A 359 3.68 18.15 59.20
N ASN A 360 3.08 19.21 59.77
CA ASN A 360 2.66 19.27 61.17
C ASN A 360 3.78 19.06 62.22
N GLY A 361 5.04 19.26 61.83
CA GLY A 361 6.18 19.30 62.74
C GLY A 361 6.22 20.54 63.65
N ALA A 362 7.36 20.73 64.31
CA ALA A 362 7.58 21.88 65.18
C ALA A 362 7.62 23.21 64.40
N TRP A 363 7.24 24.30 65.07
CA TRP A 363 7.42 25.65 64.55
C TRP A 363 8.89 26.06 64.63
N ILE A 364 9.44 26.48 63.50
CA ILE A 364 10.83 26.90 63.34
C ILE A 364 10.82 28.40 62.95
N PRO A 365 11.58 29.26 63.64
CA PRO A 365 11.78 30.64 63.19
C PRO A 365 12.33 30.69 61.76
N VAL A 366 11.88 31.67 60.98
CA VAL A 366 12.40 31.89 59.62
C VAL A 366 13.82 32.48 59.67
N ASP A 367 14.65 32.15 58.68
CA ASP A 367 16.04 32.62 58.58
C ASP A 367 16.17 34.15 58.56
N THR A 368 15.25 34.82 57.86
CA THR A 368 15.28 36.28 57.68
C THR A 368 13.94 36.90 58.01
N PHE A 369 13.92 37.79 59.02
CA PHE A 369 12.78 38.58 59.44
C PHE A 369 13.24 39.78 60.29
N THR A 370 12.61 40.93 60.11
CA THR A 370 12.80 42.13 60.95
C THR A 370 11.45 42.57 61.52
N PRO A 371 11.31 42.73 62.85
CA PRO A 371 10.07 43.23 63.45
C PRO A 371 9.64 44.59 62.92
N GLY A 372 8.33 44.78 62.78
CA GLY A 372 7.76 46.02 62.26
C GLY A 372 6.28 45.90 61.94
N GLN A 373 5.65 47.00 61.50
CA GLN A 373 4.24 47.01 61.11
C GLN A 373 3.99 46.20 59.82
N VAL A 374 4.92 46.29 58.87
CA VAL A 374 4.94 45.49 57.63
C VAL A 374 6.35 44.94 57.49
N CYS A 375 6.47 43.64 57.22
CA CYS A 375 7.74 42.94 57.13
C CYS A 375 7.73 41.91 56.00
N ALA A 376 8.88 41.76 55.34
CA ALA A 376 9.16 40.62 54.48
C ALA A 376 9.86 39.55 55.31
N TRP A 377 9.65 38.28 54.94
CA TRP A 377 10.28 37.16 55.59
C TRP A 377 10.70 36.10 54.59
N SER A 378 11.75 35.33 54.92
CA SER A 378 12.18 34.19 54.12
C SER A 378 12.90 33.13 54.95
N ASN A 379 12.80 31.89 54.48
CA ASN A 379 13.49 30.72 54.98
C ASN A 379 14.15 30.02 53.79
N VAL A 380 15.48 30.04 53.72
CA VAL A 380 16.27 29.60 52.56
C VAL A 380 16.43 28.09 52.49
N SER A 381 16.27 27.39 53.62
CA SER A 381 16.46 25.93 53.71
C SER A 381 15.33 25.23 54.44
N THR A 382 14.11 25.31 53.91
CA THR A 382 12.94 24.63 54.48
C THR A 382 13.04 23.12 54.24
N PRO A 383 13.14 22.27 55.29
CA PRO A 383 13.36 20.83 55.13
C PRO A 383 12.11 20.14 54.61
N LEU A 384 12.26 19.31 53.57
CA LEU A 384 11.20 18.54 52.95
C LEU A 384 11.47 17.03 53.06
N VAL A 385 10.41 16.26 53.18
CA VAL A 385 10.45 14.80 53.05
C VAL A 385 10.43 14.45 51.57
N MET A 386 11.53 13.87 51.07
CA MET A 386 11.64 13.45 49.67
C MET A 386 10.62 12.39 49.30
N ASN A 387 10.23 12.39 48.02
CA ASN A 387 9.28 11.49 47.38
C ASN A 387 7.92 11.51 48.08
N SER A 388 7.48 12.70 48.46
CA SER A 388 6.21 12.93 49.13
C SER A 388 5.63 14.32 48.86
N THR A 389 4.34 14.46 49.12
CA THR A 389 3.70 15.77 49.19
C THR A 389 3.89 16.35 50.59
N ASN A 390 4.57 17.48 50.67
CA ASN A 390 4.83 18.19 51.92
C ASN A 390 3.82 19.33 52.11
N THR A 391 3.39 19.58 53.35
CA THR A 391 2.60 20.76 53.71
C THR A 391 3.46 21.76 54.47
N ILE A 392 3.41 23.03 54.08
CA ILE A 392 4.15 24.13 54.73
C ILE A 392 3.13 25.16 55.20
N VAL A 393 3.21 25.55 56.47
CA VAL A 393 2.37 26.60 57.06
C VAL A 393 3.29 27.64 57.66
N ALA A 394 3.05 28.92 57.37
CA ALA A 394 3.69 30.03 58.06
C ALA A 394 2.74 30.65 59.09
N ARG A 395 3.29 31.21 60.16
CA ARG A 395 2.55 31.99 61.15
C ARG A 395 3.24 33.32 61.43
N ALA A 396 2.47 34.36 61.72
CA ALA A 396 2.94 35.63 62.24
C ALA A 396 2.37 35.87 63.64
N MET A 397 3.14 36.50 64.52
CA MET A 397 2.73 36.92 65.86
C MET A 397 2.80 38.44 65.97
N SER A 398 1.79 39.05 66.60
CA SER A 398 1.77 40.49 66.87
C SER A 398 2.34 40.85 68.25
N SER A 399 2.54 42.14 68.50
CA SER A 399 2.96 42.68 69.80
C SER A 399 1.95 42.46 70.93
N SER A 400 0.68 42.14 70.62
CA SER A 400 -0.33 41.72 71.61
C SER A 400 -0.32 40.20 71.89
N GLY A 401 0.57 39.45 71.22
CA GLY A 401 0.68 37.99 71.36
C GLY A 401 -0.33 37.20 70.52
N LYS A 402 -1.17 37.86 69.72
CA LYS A 402 -2.09 37.16 68.82
C LYS A 402 -1.36 36.60 67.60
N VAL A 403 -1.82 35.46 67.09
CA VAL A 403 -1.14 34.67 66.06
C VAL A 403 -2.07 34.34 64.91
N ASN A 404 -1.63 34.57 63.68
CA ASN A 404 -2.35 34.18 62.46
C ASN A 404 -1.50 33.27 61.58
N TYR A 405 -2.14 32.52 60.69
CA TYR A 405 -1.54 31.46 59.90
C TYR A 405 -1.84 31.63 58.42
N THR A 406 -0.94 31.16 57.57
CA THR A 406 -1.27 30.88 56.17
C THR A 406 -2.11 29.61 56.09
N LEU A 407 -2.75 29.37 54.95
CA LEU A 407 -3.19 28.02 54.61
C LEU A 407 -2.00 27.07 54.48
N GLU A 408 -2.29 25.76 54.50
CA GLU A 408 -1.33 24.73 54.12
C GLU A 408 -0.92 24.89 52.66
N HIS A 409 0.36 25.16 52.43
CA HIS A 409 0.96 25.19 51.11
C HIS A 409 1.53 23.81 50.79
N LYS A 410 1.13 23.21 49.66
CA LYS A 410 1.60 21.89 49.25
C LYS A 410 2.78 22.01 48.30
N VAL A 411 3.89 21.35 48.62
CA VAL A 411 5.08 21.23 47.77
C VAL A 411 5.40 19.75 47.58
N ILE A 412 5.49 19.30 46.34
CA ILE A 412 5.92 17.94 46.04
C ILE A 412 7.45 17.91 46.04
N ALA A 413 8.07 17.14 46.93
CA ALA A 413 9.50 16.87 46.85
C ALA A 413 9.67 15.51 46.18
N ASP A 414 10.33 15.47 45.03
CA ASP A 414 10.38 14.29 44.16
C ASP A 414 11.74 14.19 43.48
N ASN A 415 12.50 13.13 43.76
CA ASN A 415 13.75 12.85 43.05
C ASN A 415 13.66 11.60 42.18
N ILE A 416 12.47 11.05 41.97
CA ILE A 416 12.26 9.86 41.16
C ILE A 416 12.09 10.33 39.71
N PRO A 417 12.99 9.94 38.77
CA PRO A 417 12.81 10.28 37.38
C PRO A 417 11.58 9.60 36.77
N PRO A 418 10.91 10.25 35.80
CA PRO A 418 9.77 9.65 35.10
C PRO A 418 10.19 8.37 34.37
N ILE A 419 9.31 7.37 34.32
CA ILE A 419 9.54 6.11 33.62
C ILE A 419 9.09 6.24 32.17
N MET A 420 9.94 5.80 31.24
CA MET A 420 9.58 5.72 29.81
C MET A 420 9.51 4.30 29.30
N MET A 421 8.34 3.95 28.78
CA MET A 421 8.06 2.69 28.12
C MET A 421 7.89 2.93 26.62
N SER A 422 8.74 2.30 25.82
CA SER A 422 8.50 2.17 24.38
C SER A 422 7.76 0.85 24.19
N ILE A 423 6.52 0.91 23.69
CA ILE A 423 5.62 -0.25 23.72
C ILE A 423 5.92 -1.20 22.57
N ASN A 424 6.15 -0.65 21.36
CA ASN A 424 6.21 -1.46 20.13
C ASN A 424 7.59 -1.49 19.45
N ILE A 425 8.53 -0.66 19.92
CA ILE A 425 9.89 -0.60 19.36
C ILE A 425 10.94 -0.83 20.43
N THR A 426 11.84 -1.78 20.16
CA THR A 426 12.98 -2.14 21.00
C THR A 426 14.31 -1.68 20.38
N ASN A 427 15.33 -1.53 21.21
CA ASN A 427 16.65 -1.13 20.73
C ASN A 427 17.25 -2.21 19.81
N LYS A 428 17.81 -1.78 18.67
CA LYS A 428 18.32 -2.59 17.56
C LYS A 428 17.26 -3.40 16.81
N GLN A 429 15.98 -3.03 16.92
CA GLN A 429 14.92 -3.65 16.13
C GLN A 429 15.14 -3.43 14.64
N LYS A 430 14.77 -4.45 13.85
CA LYS A 430 14.76 -4.40 12.39
C LYS A 430 13.32 -4.22 11.91
N ALA A 431 13.06 -3.16 11.16
CA ALA A 431 11.81 -2.97 10.42
C ALA A 431 12.03 -3.46 8.99
N LEU A 432 11.32 -4.51 8.59
CA LEU A 432 11.53 -5.21 7.32
C LEU A 432 10.33 -4.96 6.39
N ASN A 433 10.60 -4.81 5.10
CA ASN A 433 9.57 -4.66 4.05
C ASN A 433 8.65 -3.45 4.24
N THR A 434 9.10 -2.44 4.99
CA THR A 434 8.37 -1.19 5.22
C THR A 434 9.37 -0.04 5.33
N ASP A 435 9.00 1.12 4.78
CA ASP A 435 9.64 2.40 5.07
C ASP A 435 8.94 3.16 6.19
N SER A 436 7.73 2.73 6.55
CA SER A 436 6.87 3.36 7.53
C SER A 436 7.04 2.68 8.87
N ILE A 437 7.41 3.46 9.89
CA ILE A 437 7.53 3.03 11.27
C ILE A 437 6.43 3.67 12.08
N TYR A 438 5.77 2.85 12.88
CA TYR A 438 4.79 3.26 13.87
C TYR A 438 5.33 2.98 15.26
N GLN A 439 5.41 4.02 16.09
CA GLN A 439 5.91 3.94 17.46
C GLN A 439 4.87 4.47 18.44
N ASN A 440 4.62 3.66 19.48
CA ASN A 440 3.84 4.08 20.63
C ASN A 440 4.77 4.19 21.83
N PHE A 441 4.69 5.30 22.54
CA PHE A 441 5.42 5.49 23.78
C PHE A 441 4.49 5.98 24.89
N GLN A 442 4.85 5.59 26.10
CA GLN A 442 4.22 6.03 27.32
C GLN A 442 5.30 6.57 28.27
N ALA A 443 5.11 7.79 28.74
CA ALA A 443 5.90 8.37 29.82
C ALA A 443 5.00 8.52 31.04
N ASN A 444 5.43 7.98 32.19
CA ASN A 444 4.70 8.01 33.44
C ASN A 444 5.55 8.63 34.54
N ASP A 445 4.93 9.45 35.37
CA ASP A 445 5.49 9.92 36.63
C ASP A 445 4.53 9.60 37.77
N GLU A 446 5.06 9.10 38.88
CA GLU A 446 4.23 8.60 39.97
C GLU A 446 3.77 9.71 40.92
N LEU A 447 4.47 10.85 40.96
CA LEU A 447 4.31 11.85 42.02
C LEU A 447 4.15 13.28 41.51
N SER A 448 5.22 13.91 40.99
CA SER A 448 5.21 15.31 40.56
C SER A 448 4.45 15.57 39.25
N GLY A 449 4.16 14.52 38.47
CA GLY A 449 3.48 14.62 37.19
C GLY A 449 4.43 15.05 36.06
N MET A 450 3.96 14.92 34.82
CA MET A 450 4.80 15.22 33.66
C MET A 450 4.94 16.73 33.44
N GLY A 451 6.17 17.19 33.19
CA GLY A 451 6.45 18.56 32.77
C GLY A 451 6.59 18.67 31.26
N PHE A 452 7.41 17.80 30.67
CA PHE A 452 7.74 17.82 29.25
C PHE A 452 8.11 16.44 28.73
N VAL A 453 7.55 16.05 27.58
CA VAL A 453 7.97 14.85 26.85
C VAL A 453 8.26 15.21 25.41
N SER A 454 9.38 14.73 24.90
CA SER A 454 9.71 14.87 23.49
C SER A 454 10.21 13.57 22.89
N ASN A 455 9.90 13.41 21.60
CA ASN A 455 10.51 12.43 20.73
C ASN A 455 11.32 13.17 19.67
N THR A 456 12.58 12.77 19.52
CA THR A 456 13.46 13.24 18.47
C THR A 456 13.96 12.05 17.68
N MET A 457 13.69 12.06 16.38
CA MET A 457 14.19 11.03 15.48
C MET A 457 15.20 11.64 14.53
N ARG A 458 16.37 11.00 14.48
CA ARG A 458 17.44 11.36 13.57
C ARG A 458 17.77 10.16 12.70
N ALA A 459 17.49 10.28 11.42
CA ALA A 459 18.00 9.39 10.38
C ALA A 459 19.11 10.13 9.63
N TYR A 460 20.04 9.39 9.01
CA TYR A 460 21.21 9.95 8.32
C TYR A 460 20.85 11.00 7.23
N LEU A 461 19.62 11.00 6.69
CA LEU A 461 19.22 11.83 5.54
C LEU A 461 17.79 12.38 5.59
N VAL A 462 17.08 12.25 6.71
CA VAL A 462 15.72 12.81 6.88
C VAL A 462 15.81 13.99 7.84
N ALA A 463 15.13 15.10 7.53
CA ALA A 463 15.02 16.24 8.43
C ALA A 463 14.56 15.77 9.83
N GLU A 464 15.15 16.34 10.88
CA GLU A 464 14.82 16.00 12.26
C GLU A 464 13.31 16.20 12.49
N GLN A 465 12.62 15.11 12.81
CA GLN A 465 11.23 15.20 13.24
C GLN A 465 11.20 15.41 14.75
N PHE A 466 10.63 16.54 15.14
CA PHE A 466 10.43 16.93 16.52
C PHE A 466 8.97 16.84 16.87
N SER A 467 8.68 16.06 17.90
CA SER A 467 7.37 16.05 18.54
C SER A 467 7.58 16.43 20.00
N SER A 468 7.11 17.62 20.39
CA SER A 468 7.12 18.06 21.78
C SER A 468 5.70 18.09 22.32
N TYR A 469 5.52 17.52 23.49
CA TYR A 469 4.25 17.52 24.21
C TYR A 469 4.50 18.07 25.61
N SER A 470 3.83 19.18 25.91
CA SER A 470 3.71 19.70 27.26
C SER A 470 2.28 19.45 27.71
N ASP A 471 2.12 18.61 28.72
CA ASP A 471 0.84 18.46 29.40
C ASP A 471 1.14 18.51 30.88
N MET A 472 1.20 19.74 31.39
CA MET A 472 1.45 19.97 32.81
C MET A 472 0.36 19.26 33.59
N PHE A 473 0.71 18.60 34.69
CA PHE A 473 -0.20 17.91 35.62
C PHE A 473 -0.69 16.51 35.24
N ASN A 474 -0.54 16.07 33.98
CA ASN A 474 -0.86 14.68 33.64
C ASN A 474 0.26 13.73 34.11
N LYS A 475 -0.09 12.72 34.91
CA LYS A 475 0.86 11.69 35.40
C LYS A 475 1.30 10.70 34.31
N SER A 476 0.59 10.68 33.18
CA SER A 476 0.85 9.76 32.07
C SER A 476 0.61 10.48 30.75
N ILE A 477 1.56 10.39 29.83
CA ILE A 477 1.41 10.86 28.45
C ILE A 477 1.54 9.64 27.53
N TRP A 478 0.51 9.42 26.71
CA TRP A 478 0.48 8.37 25.68
C TRP A 478 0.37 8.99 24.30
N ARG A 479 1.26 8.56 23.39
CA ARG A 479 1.33 9.10 22.03
C ARG A 479 1.76 8.05 21.03
N ASP A 480 1.18 8.21 19.85
CA ASP A 480 1.47 7.45 18.64
C ASP A 480 2.17 8.37 17.65
N ILE A 481 3.27 7.89 17.07
CA ILE A 481 4.02 8.61 16.04
C ILE A 481 4.23 7.68 14.86
N SER A 482 3.88 8.14 13.67
CA SER A 482 4.23 7.50 12.40
C SER A 482 5.26 8.34 11.67
N PHE A 483 6.24 7.69 11.07
CA PHE A 483 7.25 8.34 10.24
C PHE A 483 7.68 7.41 9.12
N SER A 484 8.06 8.01 7.99
CA SER A 484 8.55 7.28 6.81
C SER A 484 10.05 7.54 6.63
N ILE A 485 10.79 6.49 6.30
CA ILE A 485 12.21 6.55 5.95
C ILE A 485 12.36 5.90 4.57
N PRO A 486 12.03 6.67 3.51
CA PRO A 486 12.18 6.20 2.15
C PRO A 486 13.62 5.73 1.92
N GLY A 487 13.78 4.52 1.38
CA GLY A 487 15.11 3.95 1.10
C GLY A 487 15.82 3.29 2.28
N GLY A 488 15.23 3.33 3.49
CA GLY A 488 15.79 2.67 4.67
C GLY A 488 16.99 3.36 5.29
N GLY A 489 17.55 2.77 6.34
CA GLY A 489 18.69 3.32 7.06
C GLY A 489 18.71 2.98 8.55
N VAL A 490 19.67 3.58 9.27
CA VAL A 490 19.75 3.54 10.73
C VAL A 490 19.09 4.79 11.30
N VAL A 491 18.14 4.58 12.19
CA VAL A 491 17.39 5.62 12.89
C VAL A 491 17.83 5.66 14.32
N THR A 492 18.22 6.83 14.80
CA THR A 492 18.40 7.11 16.21
C THR A 492 17.13 7.77 16.73
N ASN A 493 16.40 7.04 17.56
CA ASN A 493 15.20 7.52 18.22
C ASN A 493 15.55 7.88 19.66
N ILE A 494 15.36 9.15 20.01
CA ILE A 494 15.64 9.71 21.33
C ILE A 494 14.31 10.10 21.94
N LEU A 495 13.90 9.33 22.93
CA LEU A 495 12.81 9.69 23.81
C LEU A 495 13.42 10.49 24.98
N PHE A 496 12.78 11.60 25.33
CA PHE A 496 13.14 12.42 26.48
C PHE A 496 11.88 12.73 27.29
N ALA A 497 11.96 12.52 28.60
CA ALA A 497 10.92 12.86 29.55
C ALA A 497 11.51 13.69 30.69
N ARG A 498 10.77 14.70 31.13
CA ARG A 498 11.03 15.50 32.32
C ARG A 498 9.74 15.66 33.12
N ASP A 499 9.81 15.45 34.42
CA ASP A 499 8.70 15.70 35.33
C ASP A 499 8.62 17.18 35.75
N MET A 500 7.69 17.54 36.65
CA MET A 500 7.57 18.90 37.18
C MET A 500 8.65 19.26 38.20
N ALA A 501 9.25 18.26 38.87
CA ALA A 501 10.36 18.47 39.81
C ALA A 501 11.71 18.74 39.12
N GLY A 502 11.80 18.48 37.81
CA GLY A 502 12.98 18.66 36.98
C GLY A 502 13.83 17.40 36.78
N ASN A 503 13.39 16.23 37.27
CA ASN A 503 14.03 14.95 37.02
C ASN A 503 13.85 14.56 35.54
N LYS A 504 14.82 13.81 35.00
CA LYS A 504 14.92 13.55 33.56
C LYS A 504 15.19 12.09 33.30
N THR A 505 14.55 11.56 32.26
CA THR A 505 14.80 10.24 31.71
C THR A 505 15.01 10.34 30.20
N ILE A 506 16.07 9.70 29.72
CA ILE A 506 16.41 9.61 28.29
C ILE A 506 16.45 8.13 27.91
N LYS A 507 15.78 7.79 26.82
CA LYS A 507 15.89 6.46 26.21
C LYS A 507 16.24 6.60 24.74
N THR A 508 17.36 6.01 24.36
CA THR A 508 17.81 5.98 22.96
C THR A 508 17.63 4.58 22.39
N ASN A 509 16.96 4.50 21.24
CA ASN A 509 16.79 3.26 20.49
C ASN A 509 17.38 3.43 19.09
N LEU A 510 18.18 2.45 18.66
CA LEU A 510 18.61 2.32 17.27
C LEU A 510 17.63 1.42 16.53
N ILE A 511 17.15 1.85 15.36
CA ILE A 511 16.23 1.06 14.53
C ILE A 511 16.86 0.92 13.15
N TYR A 512 16.86 -0.30 12.61
CA TYR A 512 17.38 -0.60 11.27
C TYR A 512 16.21 -0.83 10.31
N VAL A 513 16.11 -0.02 9.26
CA VAL A 513 14.94 -0.01 8.37
C VAL A 513 15.33 -0.51 7.00
N TYR A 514 14.66 -1.56 6.53
CA TYR A 514 14.91 -2.22 5.26
C TYR A 514 13.61 -2.35 4.45
N PRO A 515 13.20 -1.30 3.72
CA PRO A 515 12.04 -1.40 2.81
C PRO A 515 12.32 -2.33 1.62
N ALA A 516 13.58 -2.33 1.17
CA ALA A 516 14.16 -3.22 0.17
C ALA A 516 15.68 -3.23 0.37
N ILE A 517 16.39 -4.14 -0.33
CA ILE A 517 17.84 -4.07 -0.49
C ILE A 517 18.17 -3.44 -1.84
N PHE A 518 18.99 -2.40 -1.84
CA PHE A 518 19.29 -1.59 -3.02
C PHE A 518 20.64 -1.98 -3.63
N VAL A 519 20.67 -2.10 -4.96
CA VAL A 519 21.86 -2.52 -5.74
C VAL A 519 22.17 -1.49 -6.81
N SER A 520 23.38 -0.93 -6.79
CA SER A 520 23.82 0.06 -7.78
C SER A 520 25.25 -0.23 -8.20
N THR A 521 25.59 0.04 -9.46
CA THR A 521 26.95 -0.13 -9.99
C THR A 521 27.99 0.77 -9.31
N THR A 522 27.55 1.84 -8.63
CA THR A 522 28.39 2.73 -7.82
C THR A 522 28.43 2.34 -6.33
N GLY A 523 27.73 1.28 -5.94
CA GLY A 523 27.67 0.77 -4.58
C GLY A 523 28.94 0.05 -4.13
N LEU A 524 28.91 -0.49 -2.90
CA LEU A 524 29.98 -1.32 -2.32
C LEU A 524 29.37 -2.52 -1.59
N ASP A 525 29.90 -3.72 -1.78
CA ASP A 525 29.38 -4.93 -1.12
C ASP A 525 29.63 -4.99 0.40
N SER A 526 30.42 -4.06 0.93
CA SER A 526 30.52 -3.79 2.37
C SER A 526 29.33 -3.02 2.92
N ASN A 527 28.49 -2.43 2.06
CA ASN A 527 27.36 -1.61 2.48
C ASN A 527 26.22 -2.48 3.03
N PRO A 528 25.38 -1.91 3.91
CA PRO A 528 24.21 -2.59 4.47
C PRO A 528 23.07 -2.79 3.44
N GLY A 529 23.12 -2.14 2.28
CA GLY A 529 22.09 -2.26 1.23
C GLY A 529 20.93 -1.28 1.37
N TYR A 530 21.15 -0.14 2.02
CA TYR A 530 20.21 1.00 2.03
C TYR A 530 20.27 1.76 0.70
N LEU A 531 19.27 2.58 0.39
CA LEU A 531 19.23 3.36 -0.87
C LEU A 531 20.49 4.20 -1.10
N TYR A 532 20.98 4.86 -0.06
CA TYR A 532 22.19 5.71 -0.12
C TYR A 532 23.49 4.98 0.23
N GLN A 533 23.38 3.71 0.61
CA GLN A 533 24.50 2.81 0.80
C GLN A 533 24.16 1.49 0.10
N PRO A 534 23.98 1.51 -1.24
CA PRO A 534 23.58 0.33 -1.98
C PRO A 534 24.76 -0.64 -2.05
N VAL A 535 24.45 -1.93 -2.16
CA VAL A 535 25.49 -2.93 -2.48
C VAL A 535 25.84 -2.86 -3.96
N ALA A 536 27.03 -3.35 -4.31
CA ALA A 536 27.51 -3.31 -5.69
C ALA A 536 26.96 -4.48 -6.52
N SER A 537 26.88 -5.67 -5.90
CA SER A 537 26.48 -6.90 -6.58
C SER A 537 25.05 -7.34 -6.21
N ILE A 538 24.35 -7.88 -7.20
CA ILE A 538 23.00 -8.43 -7.02
C ILE A 538 23.02 -9.64 -6.08
N GLN A 539 24.04 -10.51 -6.17
CA GLN A 539 24.12 -11.65 -5.26
C GLN A 539 24.24 -11.21 -3.80
N LYS A 540 25.11 -10.22 -3.51
CA LYS A 540 25.24 -9.71 -2.15
C LYS A 540 23.91 -9.19 -1.61
N ALA A 541 23.12 -8.54 -2.47
CA ALA A 541 21.80 -8.05 -2.13
C ALA A 541 20.83 -9.18 -1.78
N VAL A 542 20.81 -10.24 -2.60
CA VAL A 542 19.98 -11.43 -2.40
C VAL A 542 20.36 -12.14 -1.09
N ASP A 543 21.65 -12.24 -0.78
CA ASP A 543 22.12 -12.87 0.46
C ASP A 543 21.73 -12.05 1.71
N ILE A 544 21.88 -10.72 1.65
CA ILE A 544 21.42 -9.83 2.72
C ILE A 544 19.90 -9.96 2.88
N ALA A 545 19.14 -9.86 1.78
CA ALA A 545 17.69 -9.93 1.78
C ALA A 545 17.19 -11.22 2.44
N ALA A 546 17.74 -12.37 2.03
CA ALA A 546 17.40 -13.66 2.61
C ALA A 546 17.78 -13.76 4.09
N SER A 547 18.97 -13.29 4.48
CA SER A 547 19.43 -13.33 5.87
C SER A 547 18.60 -12.47 6.82
N LEU A 548 18.01 -11.38 6.29
CA LEU A 548 17.20 -10.44 7.06
C LEU A 548 15.70 -10.75 6.98
N GLY A 549 15.23 -11.53 6.00
CA GLY A 549 13.81 -11.70 5.71
C GLY A 549 13.19 -10.52 4.93
N VAL A 550 14.00 -9.80 4.16
CA VAL A 550 13.54 -8.73 3.24
C VAL A 550 13.16 -9.39 1.91
N GLY A 551 11.97 -9.10 1.42
CA GLY A 551 11.42 -9.76 0.23
C GLY A 551 11.72 -9.06 -1.10
N ALA A 552 12.29 -7.85 -1.07
CA ALA A 552 12.53 -7.04 -2.26
C ALA A 552 13.99 -6.63 -2.41
N VAL A 553 14.54 -6.88 -3.60
CA VAL A 553 15.83 -6.36 -4.09
C VAL A 553 15.55 -5.43 -5.27
N ARG A 554 15.99 -4.18 -5.17
CA ARG A 554 15.83 -3.15 -6.21
C ARG A 554 17.17 -2.87 -6.87
N VAL A 555 17.21 -3.00 -8.19
CA VAL A 555 18.44 -2.92 -8.99
C VAL A 555 18.39 -1.66 -9.86
N GLY A 556 19.35 -0.75 -9.62
CA GLY A 556 19.55 0.45 -10.42
C GLY A 556 20.06 0.12 -11.82
N GLU A 557 19.96 1.08 -12.72
CA GLU A 557 20.50 0.94 -14.08
C GLU A 557 21.99 0.56 -14.09
N GLY A 558 22.38 -0.20 -15.11
CA GLY A 558 23.77 -0.55 -15.34
C GLY A 558 24.01 -2.02 -15.65
N LEU A 559 25.29 -2.38 -15.67
CA LEU A 559 25.79 -3.70 -16.00
C LEU A 559 26.30 -4.41 -14.74
N TYR A 560 25.68 -5.53 -14.39
CA TYR A 560 26.01 -6.36 -13.25
C TYR A 560 26.58 -7.69 -13.74
N THR A 561 27.77 -8.00 -13.30
CA THR A 561 28.52 -9.16 -13.79
C THR A 561 28.42 -10.37 -12.84
N HIS A 562 29.02 -11.48 -13.24
CA HIS A 562 28.96 -12.75 -12.55
C HIS A 562 29.46 -12.69 -11.09
N HIS A 563 28.71 -13.31 -10.18
CA HIS A 563 29.13 -13.53 -8.80
C HIS A 563 30.12 -14.70 -8.68
N SER A 564 29.90 -15.74 -9.45
CA SER A 564 30.70 -16.97 -9.45
C SER A 564 30.79 -17.54 -10.86
N THR A 565 31.65 -18.55 -11.04
CA THR A 565 31.70 -19.31 -12.30
C THR A 565 30.43 -20.12 -12.54
N LEU A 566 29.60 -20.36 -11.52
CA LEU A 566 28.35 -21.09 -11.67
C LEU A 566 27.22 -20.18 -12.12
N ALA A 567 26.98 -19.08 -11.42
CA ALA A 567 25.86 -18.19 -11.68
C ALA A 567 26.16 -16.72 -11.40
N CYS A 568 25.47 -15.82 -12.11
CA CYS A 568 25.41 -14.40 -11.72
C CYS A 568 24.54 -14.20 -10.49
N VAL A 569 23.39 -14.87 -10.44
CA VAL A 569 22.45 -14.81 -9.31
C VAL A 569 21.97 -16.20 -8.95
N VAL A 570 22.10 -16.55 -7.68
CA VAL A 570 21.49 -17.71 -7.03
C VAL A 570 20.34 -17.22 -6.18
N MET A 571 19.12 -17.49 -6.63
CA MET A 571 17.88 -17.08 -5.95
C MET A 571 17.78 -17.70 -4.55
N LYS A 572 17.09 -16.99 -3.66
CA LYS A 572 16.80 -17.43 -2.29
C LYS A 572 15.29 -17.34 -2.02
N GLN A 573 14.81 -18.22 -1.15
CA GLN A 573 13.39 -18.30 -0.80
C GLN A 573 12.89 -16.93 -0.29
N GLY A 574 11.76 -16.47 -0.83
CA GLY A 574 11.10 -15.22 -0.41
C GLY A 574 11.72 -13.94 -0.96
N VAL A 575 12.76 -14.01 -1.81
CA VAL A 575 13.42 -12.84 -2.40
C VAL A 575 12.96 -12.60 -3.84
N ASN A 576 12.56 -11.36 -4.13
CA ASN A 576 12.17 -10.89 -5.44
C ASN A 576 13.12 -9.80 -5.94
N ILE A 577 13.35 -9.75 -7.25
CA ILE A 577 14.33 -8.83 -7.85
C ILE A 577 13.65 -7.97 -8.92
N SER A 578 13.70 -6.64 -8.78
CA SER A 578 13.20 -5.70 -9.78
C SER A 578 14.31 -4.77 -10.29
N GLY A 579 14.44 -4.68 -11.61
CA GLY A 579 15.19 -3.63 -12.31
C GLY A 579 14.30 -2.44 -12.70
N GLY A 580 14.84 -1.56 -13.54
CA GLY A 580 14.11 -0.40 -14.06
C GLY A 580 14.26 0.88 -13.23
N TYR A 581 15.18 0.93 -12.27
CA TYR A 581 15.40 2.11 -11.42
C TYR A 581 16.57 2.95 -11.96
N SER A 582 16.45 4.28 -11.89
CA SER A 582 17.59 5.18 -12.07
C SER A 582 18.71 4.88 -11.05
N PHE A 583 19.95 5.31 -11.32
CA PHE A 583 21.09 5.03 -10.42
C PHE A 583 20.89 5.51 -8.97
N ASP A 584 20.05 6.53 -8.76
CA ASP A 584 19.71 7.14 -7.47
C ASP A 584 18.37 6.63 -6.88
N PHE A 585 17.69 5.72 -7.59
CA PHE A 585 16.40 5.14 -7.23
C PHE A 585 15.24 6.13 -7.06
N THR A 586 15.37 7.35 -7.58
CA THR A 586 14.29 8.36 -7.51
C THR A 586 13.21 8.13 -8.55
N THR A 587 13.53 7.46 -9.66
CA THR A 587 12.62 7.22 -10.78
C THR A 587 12.60 5.74 -11.16
N TRP A 588 11.40 5.18 -11.35
CA TRP A 588 11.21 3.84 -11.92
C TRP A 588 10.65 3.96 -13.34
N ASN A 589 11.46 3.57 -14.32
CA ASN A 589 11.10 3.49 -15.73
C ASN A 589 11.90 2.34 -16.40
N PRO A 590 11.32 1.13 -16.49
CA PRO A 590 11.94 -0.04 -17.09
C PRO A 590 12.47 0.14 -18.52
N GLN A 591 11.91 1.08 -19.29
CA GLN A 591 12.33 1.34 -20.66
C GLN A 591 13.51 2.32 -20.76
N ALA A 592 13.73 3.14 -19.73
CA ALA A 592 14.83 4.11 -19.70
C ALA A 592 16.04 3.60 -18.89
N PHE A 593 15.79 2.80 -17.85
CA PHE A 593 16.78 2.44 -16.83
C PHE A 593 17.03 0.94 -16.79
N PHE A 594 17.67 0.42 -17.85
CA PHE A 594 17.93 -1.01 -17.97
C PHE A 594 18.94 -1.51 -16.93
N ALA A 595 18.55 -2.53 -16.17
CA ALA A 595 19.45 -3.32 -15.34
C ALA A 595 19.81 -4.62 -16.06
N THR A 596 21.07 -4.76 -16.46
CA THR A 596 21.58 -5.90 -17.23
C THR A 596 22.42 -6.81 -16.34
N ILE A 597 22.01 -8.06 -16.21
CA ILE A 597 22.79 -9.14 -15.59
C ILE A 597 23.52 -9.89 -16.70
N ASP A 598 24.83 -9.73 -16.76
CA ASP A 598 25.67 -10.26 -17.84
C ASP A 598 26.71 -11.23 -17.29
N ALA A 599 26.59 -12.50 -17.66
CA ALA A 599 27.56 -13.53 -17.30
C ALA A 599 28.89 -13.40 -18.04
N GLN A 600 28.99 -12.60 -19.12
CA GLN A 600 30.20 -12.33 -19.88
C GLN A 600 30.97 -13.59 -20.35
N GLY A 601 30.25 -14.70 -20.52
CA GLY A 601 30.78 -16.02 -20.82
C GLY A 601 31.50 -16.71 -19.66
N ALA A 602 31.61 -16.06 -18.50
CA ALA A 602 32.31 -16.56 -17.31
C ALA A 602 31.42 -17.43 -16.42
N ALA A 603 30.14 -17.09 -16.27
CA ALA A 603 29.17 -17.91 -15.54
C ALA A 603 28.46 -18.92 -16.44
N LYS A 604 28.13 -20.09 -15.86
CA LYS A 604 27.33 -21.14 -16.51
C LYS A 604 25.87 -20.72 -16.69
N HIS A 605 25.30 -20.06 -15.68
CA HIS A 605 23.92 -19.61 -15.69
C HIS A 605 23.85 -18.11 -15.40
N VAL A 606 22.89 -17.39 -15.94
CA VAL A 606 22.59 -16.04 -15.44
C VAL A 606 21.89 -16.16 -14.09
N VAL A 607 20.85 -17.00 -14.01
CA VAL A 607 20.05 -17.23 -12.80
C VAL A 607 19.98 -18.73 -12.46
N VAL A 608 20.23 -19.05 -11.19
CA VAL A 608 19.98 -20.37 -10.60
C VAL A 608 18.85 -20.27 -9.57
N ALA A 609 17.86 -21.14 -9.68
CA ALA A 609 16.73 -21.23 -8.77
C ALA A 609 16.50 -22.68 -8.32
N GLU A 610 16.98 -23.04 -7.14
CA GLU A 610 16.82 -24.38 -6.57
C GLU A 610 15.96 -24.33 -5.30
N ASN A 611 14.87 -25.10 -5.28
CA ASN A 611 13.91 -25.16 -4.17
C ASN A 611 13.31 -23.79 -3.80
N ILE A 612 12.96 -22.98 -4.80
CA ILE A 612 12.38 -21.65 -4.62
C ILE A 612 10.88 -21.69 -4.87
N TYR A 613 10.05 -21.19 -3.95
CA TYR A 613 8.59 -21.17 -4.11
C TYR A 613 8.06 -19.73 -4.04
N GLY A 614 7.67 -19.17 -5.19
CA GLY A 614 7.02 -17.85 -5.26
C GLY A 614 7.97 -16.65 -5.42
N GLY A 615 9.14 -16.85 -6.03
CA GLY A 615 10.06 -15.77 -6.38
C GLY A 615 9.79 -15.18 -7.76
N TRP A 616 10.06 -13.89 -7.96
CA TRP A 616 9.95 -13.24 -9.27
C TRP A 616 11.10 -12.31 -9.60
N LEU A 617 11.34 -12.18 -10.91
CA LEU A 617 12.28 -11.26 -11.53
C LEU A 617 11.50 -10.33 -12.46
N LYS A 618 11.76 -9.02 -12.39
CA LYS A 618 11.03 -8.01 -13.16
C LYS A 618 11.93 -6.96 -13.80
N SER A 619 11.68 -6.60 -15.05
CA SER A 619 12.35 -5.48 -15.73
C SER A 619 13.88 -5.63 -15.79
N LEU A 620 14.37 -6.84 -16.12
CA LEU A 620 15.79 -7.20 -16.17
C LEU A 620 16.20 -7.76 -17.53
N ILE A 621 17.44 -7.50 -17.92
CA ILE A 621 18.08 -8.15 -19.08
C ILE A 621 19.04 -9.23 -18.57
N LEU A 622 18.81 -10.49 -18.95
CA LEU A 622 19.56 -11.66 -18.53
C LEU A 622 20.35 -12.22 -19.72
N LYS A 623 21.69 -12.09 -19.71
CA LYS A 623 22.50 -12.47 -20.87
C LYS A 623 23.89 -13.02 -20.60
N GLY A 624 24.50 -13.53 -21.68
CA GLY A 624 25.93 -13.78 -21.77
C GLY A 624 26.40 -15.06 -21.08
N ALA A 625 25.52 -15.94 -20.62
CA ALA A 625 25.96 -17.17 -19.96
C ALA A 625 26.52 -18.19 -20.95
N ASN A 626 27.51 -18.98 -20.52
CA ASN A 626 28.14 -20.01 -21.36
C ASN A 626 28.34 -21.36 -20.65
N SER A 627 27.33 -22.21 -20.83
CA SER A 627 27.26 -23.60 -20.39
C SER A 627 27.60 -24.63 -21.49
N LEU A 628 28.28 -24.24 -22.58
CA LEU A 628 28.67 -25.19 -23.62
C LEU A 628 29.79 -26.13 -23.16
N ASN A 629 29.75 -27.38 -23.62
CA ASN A 629 30.74 -28.44 -23.41
C ASN A 629 30.94 -28.87 -21.95
N ALA A 630 29.95 -28.64 -21.11
CA ALA A 630 29.96 -29.05 -19.71
C ALA A 630 29.34 -30.44 -19.46
N GLY A 631 28.85 -31.09 -20.52
CA GLY A 631 28.27 -32.43 -20.47
C GLY A 631 26.85 -32.44 -19.90
N ALA A 632 26.30 -33.62 -19.64
CA ALA A 632 24.96 -33.79 -19.08
C ALA A 632 24.91 -33.55 -17.55
N THR A 633 25.57 -32.50 -17.08
CA THR A 633 25.61 -32.08 -15.68
C THR A 633 24.87 -30.74 -15.53
N MET A 634 24.58 -30.32 -14.29
CA MET A 634 23.97 -29.01 -14.00
C MET A 634 24.63 -27.86 -14.78
N THR A 635 25.98 -27.89 -14.88
CA THR A 635 26.77 -26.86 -15.56
C THR A 635 26.62 -26.82 -17.08
N GLY A 636 25.89 -27.77 -17.68
CA GLY A 636 25.55 -27.81 -19.10
C GLY A 636 24.14 -27.34 -19.43
N PHE A 637 23.32 -26.99 -18.43
CA PHE A 637 21.88 -26.81 -18.62
C PHE A 637 21.42 -25.38 -18.32
N GLY A 638 20.54 -24.78 -19.12
CA GLY A 638 19.86 -23.54 -18.72
C GLY A 638 20.77 -22.33 -18.67
N GLY A 639 21.22 -21.84 -19.83
CA GLY A 639 22.16 -20.72 -19.90
C GLY A 639 21.59 -19.44 -19.26
N GLY A 640 20.36 -19.05 -19.63
CA GLY A 640 19.66 -17.95 -18.95
C GLY A 640 19.21 -18.33 -17.54
N LEU A 641 18.41 -19.39 -17.43
CA LEU A 641 17.84 -19.88 -16.18
C LEU A 641 18.10 -21.38 -16.01
N TYR A 642 18.62 -21.76 -14.84
CA TYR A 642 18.60 -23.12 -14.32
C TYR A 642 17.67 -23.22 -13.11
N ALA A 643 16.55 -23.94 -13.24
CA ALA A 643 15.54 -24.11 -12.20
C ALA A 643 15.32 -25.58 -11.83
N VAL A 644 15.35 -25.91 -10.54
CA VAL A 644 15.07 -27.26 -10.01
C VAL A 644 14.18 -27.17 -8.77
N ASN A 645 13.09 -27.93 -8.74
CA ASN A 645 12.10 -27.94 -7.66
C ASN A 645 11.57 -26.53 -7.31
N SER A 646 11.40 -25.65 -8.30
CA SER A 646 11.16 -24.22 -8.08
C SER A 646 9.91 -23.69 -8.80
N SER A 647 9.27 -22.66 -8.25
CA SER A 647 8.25 -21.83 -8.86
C SER A 647 8.76 -20.39 -8.98
N ILE A 648 9.02 -19.95 -10.21
CA ILE A 648 9.65 -18.66 -10.50
C ILE A 648 8.94 -17.94 -11.65
N SER A 649 8.79 -16.63 -11.52
CA SER A 649 8.14 -15.79 -12.55
C SER A 649 9.08 -14.72 -13.10
N PHE A 650 8.94 -14.44 -14.38
CA PHE A 650 9.62 -13.36 -15.10
C PHE A 650 8.57 -12.43 -15.66
N GLU A 651 8.67 -11.15 -15.34
CA GLU A 651 7.78 -10.10 -15.83
C GLU A 651 8.61 -9.03 -16.54
N ASP A 652 8.26 -8.64 -17.76
CA ASP A 652 8.95 -7.55 -18.48
C ASP A 652 10.48 -7.77 -18.57
N CYS A 653 10.90 -9.03 -18.75
CA CYS A 653 12.31 -9.40 -18.80
C CYS A 653 12.78 -9.64 -20.25
N ARG A 654 14.10 -9.61 -20.46
CA ARG A 654 14.74 -10.04 -21.71
C ARG A 654 15.80 -11.10 -21.44
N ILE A 655 15.60 -12.33 -21.92
CA ILE A 655 16.56 -13.43 -21.81
C ILE A 655 17.24 -13.62 -23.15
N SER A 656 18.52 -13.23 -23.25
CA SER A 656 19.18 -13.17 -24.56
C SER A 656 20.65 -13.57 -24.57
N ALA A 657 21.15 -14.02 -25.72
CA ALA A 657 22.58 -14.31 -25.94
C ALA A 657 23.18 -15.28 -24.90
N ASN A 658 22.41 -16.26 -24.43
CA ASN A 658 22.89 -17.31 -23.53
C ASN A 658 23.17 -18.59 -24.29
N SER A 659 24.21 -19.32 -23.89
CA SER A 659 24.65 -20.56 -24.51
C SER A 659 24.66 -21.72 -23.52
N ALA A 660 24.15 -22.91 -23.89
CA ALA A 660 24.18 -24.11 -23.04
C ALA A 660 24.26 -25.42 -23.82
N ASP A 661 24.67 -26.53 -23.21
CA ASP A 661 24.52 -27.85 -23.84
C ASP A 661 23.02 -28.19 -24.00
N ILE A 662 22.20 -27.91 -23.00
CA ILE A 662 20.74 -28.11 -23.06
C ILE A 662 19.99 -26.90 -22.49
N GLY A 663 18.97 -26.37 -23.17
CA GLY A 663 18.19 -25.26 -22.61
C GLY A 663 18.94 -23.94 -22.70
N GLY A 664 19.24 -23.43 -23.89
CA GLY A 664 20.04 -22.21 -24.09
C GLY A 664 19.52 -21.02 -23.25
N ALA A 665 18.22 -20.77 -23.32
CA ALA A 665 17.54 -19.81 -22.47
C ALA A 665 17.16 -20.40 -21.10
N VAL A 666 16.46 -21.55 -21.07
CA VAL A 666 15.85 -22.08 -19.84
C VAL A 666 16.05 -23.59 -19.68
N TYR A 667 16.40 -24.02 -18.48
CA TYR A 667 16.26 -25.39 -18.02
C TYR A 667 15.45 -25.41 -16.74
N ALA A 668 14.44 -26.28 -16.66
CA ALA A 668 13.55 -26.41 -15.52
C ALA A 668 13.27 -27.88 -15.22
N SER A 669 13.50 -28.33 -13.99
CA SER A 669 13.15 -29.69 -13.53
C SER A 669 12.25 -29.66 -12.29
N ASN A 670 11.14 -30.41 -12.31
CA ASN A 670 10.12 -30.40 -11.25
C ASN A 670 9.68 -28.97 -10.84
N SER A 671 9.55 -28.07 -11.82
CA SER A 671 9.45 -26.63 -11.58
C SER A 671 8.26 -26.00 -12.31
N TYR A 672 7.82 -24.83 -11.87
CA TYR A 672 6.83 -23.99 -12.55
C TYR A 672 7.51 -22.67 -12.97
N VAL A 673 7.54 -22.37 -14.26
CA VAL A 673 8.16 -21.14 -14.78
C VAL A 673 7.13 -20.32 -15.53
N ASN A 674 6.92 -19.09 -15.10
CA ASN A 674 5.96 -18.17 -15.72
C ASN A 674 6.69 -16.99 -16.39
N PHE A 675 6.26 -16.64 -17.60
CA PHE A 675 6.78 -15.55 -18.40
C PHE A 675 5.62 -14.63 -18.80
N SER A 676 5.64 -13.39 -18.32
CA SER A 676 4.72 -12.34 -18.74
C SER A 676 5.49 -11.19 -19.36
N TRP A 677 5.04 -10.69 -20.52
CA TRP A 677 5.69 -9.56 -21.21
C TRP A 677 7.20 -9.77 -21.43
N THR A 678 7.63 -11.02 -21.57
CA THR A 678 9.05 -11.38 -21.59
C THR A 678 9.50 -11.70 -23.00
N LEU A 679 10.71 -11.25 -23.33
CA LEU A 679 11.37 -11.49 -24.62
C LEU A 679 12.49 -12.52 -24.46
N ILE A 680 12.45 -13.62 -25.22
CA ILE A 680 13.49 -14.66 -25.24
C ILE A 680 14.08 -14.78 -26.65
N GLU A 681 15.33 -14.36 -26.83
CA GLU A 681 15.93 -14.31 -28.16
C GLU A 681 17.43 -14.60 -28.20
N GLN A 682 17.95 -15.02 -29.36
CA GLN A 682 19.40 -15.14 -29.59
C GLN A 682 20.11 -16.10 -28.62
N ASN A 683 19.39 -17.05 -28.01
CA ASN A 683 20.01 -18.06 -27.15
C ASN A 683 20.44 -19.28 -27.98
N THR A 684 21.58 -19.87 -27.66
CA THR A 684 22.21 -20.98 -28.39
C THR A 684 22.25 -22.25 -27.53
N SER A 685 22.00 -23.43 -28.12
CA SER A 685 22.28 -24.69 -27.41
C SER A 685 22.61 -25.88 -28.29
N LYS A 686 23.16 -26.97 -27.72
CA LYS A 686 23.22 -28.24 -28.47
C LYS A 686 21.83 -28.88 -28.60
N ALA A 687 21.01 -28.78 -27.56
CA ALA A 687 19.62 -29.24 -27.54
C ALA A 687 18.68 -28.25 -26.83
N ALA A 688 17.50 -28.05 -27.40
CA ALA A 688 16.43 -27.18 -26.90
C ALA A 688 16.84 -25.73 -26.53
N PRO A 689 17.12 -24.82 -27.48
CA PRO A 689 17.62 -23.48 -27.19
C PRO A 689 16.60 -22.58 -26.49
N LEU A 690 15.31 -22.82 -26.72
CA LEU A 690 14.20 -22.12 -26.05
C LEU A 690 14.04 -22.59 -24.60
N GLY A 691 14.14 -23.90 -24.39
CA GLY A 691 14.24 -24.46 -23.05
C GLY A 691 13.93 -25.95 -22.96
N LYS A 692 14.33 -26.55 -21.84
CA LYS A 692 13.99 -27.93 -21.48
C LYS A 692 13.28 -27.96 -20.13
N TYR A 693 12.08 -28.53 -20.11
CA TYR A 693 11.20 -28.61 -18.96
C TYR A 693 10.94 -30.08 -18.64
N VAL A 694 11.57 -30.62 -17.59
CA VAL A 694 11.47 -32.02 -17.15
C VAL A 694 10.56 -32.11 -15.92
N ASN A 695 9.38 -32.71 -16.05
CA ASN A 695 8.34 -32.72 -15.00
C ASN A 695 7.99 -31.30 -14.50
N SER A 696 8.09 -30.31 -15.39
CA SER A 696 7.92 -28.89 -15.13
C SER A 696 6.82 -28.29 -16.01
N SER A 697 6.25 -27.18 -15.56
CA SER A 697 5.27 -26.42 -16.32
C SER A 697 5.87 -25.09 -16.79
N ALA A 698 5.53 -24.69 -18.01
CA ALA A 698 5.89 -23.37 -18.52
C ALA A 698 4.63 -22.61 -18.96
N HIS A 699 4.51 -21.36 -18.54
CA HIS A 699 3.42 -20.47 -18.92
C HIS A 699 3.98 -19.20 -19.58
N PHE A 700 3.49 -18.89 -20.78
CA PHE A 700 3.84 -17.71 -21.55
C PHE A 700 2.59 -16.86 -21.79
N TYR A 701 2.66 -15.59 -21.40
CA TYR A 701 1.57 -14.61 -21.53
C TYR A 701 2.12 -13.32 -22.13
N TYR A 702 1.59 -12.87 -23.28
CA TYR A 702 2.11 -11.71 -24.03
C TYR A 702 3.63 -11.70 -24.19
N SER A 703 4.21 -12.88 -24.41
CA SER A 703 5.66 -13.05 -24.48
C SER A 703 6.09 -13.37 -25.92
N ALA A 704 7.33 -13.05 -26.25
CA ALA A 704 7.89 -13.25 -27.57
C ALA A 704 9.15 -14.12 -27.51
N MET A 705 9.26 -15.07 -28.44
CA MET A 705 10.41 -15.95 -28.61
C MET A 705 10.83 -15.97 -30.07
N TYR A 706 12.07 -15.58 -30.40
CA TYR A 706 12.56 -15.59 -31.79
C TYR A 706 14.09 -15.66 -31.88
N ASN A 707 14.64 -16.09 -33.04
CA ASN A 707 16.08 -16.13 -33.32
C ASN A 707 16.94 -16.95 -32.33
N ASN A 708 16.41 -18.04 -31.76
CA ASN A 708 17.18 -18.93 -30.89
C ASN A 708 17.81 -20.07 -31.71
N GLN A 709 19.10 -20.36 -31.53
CA GLN A 709 19.91 -21.23 -32.41
C GLN A 709 20.27 -22.59 -31.78
N MET A 710 20.39 -23.64 -32.60
CA MET A 710 20.72 -24.98 -32.12
C MET A 710 21.75 -25.72 -32.99
N ASN A 711 22.55 -26.60 -32.35
CA ASN A 711 23.61 -27.38 -33.01
C ASN A 711 23.35 -28.89 -33.25
N VAL A 712 22.46 -29.60 -32.53
CA VAL A 712 22.42 -31.09 -32.60
C VAL A 712 21.03 -31.72 -32.87
N LEU A 713 19.87 -31.28 -32.33
CA LEU A 713 18.55 -31.92 -32.58
C LEU A 713 17.33 -31.04 -32.20
N PRO A 714 16.35 -30.74 -33.07
CA PRO A 714 15.46 -29.58 -32.90
C PRO A 714 14.37 -29.78 -31.82
N GLY A 715 14.00 -28.70 -31.12
CA GLY A 715 12.77 -28.64 -30.33
C GLY A 715 12.84 -28.04 -28.93
N LEU A 716 11.79 -27.32 -28.56
CA LEU A 716 11.39 -27.03 -27.18
C LEU A 716 10.88 -28.33 -26.55
N ASN A 717 11.55 -28.82 -25.50
CA ASN A 717 11.22 -30.10 -24.85
C ASN A 717 10.45 -29.83 -23.57
N ILE A 718 9.14 -30.14 -23.54
CA ILE A 718 8.27 -29.84 -22.39
C ILE A 718 7.54 -31.08 -21.89
N TYR A 719 7.62 -31.27 -20.58
CA TYR A 719 6.99 -32.36 -19.82
C TYR A 719 6.56 -31.77 -18.49
N PRO A 720 5.29 -31.83 -18.01
CA PRO A 720 4.08 -32.34 -18.64
C PRO A 720 3.11 -31.26 -19.18
N PHE A 721 3.34 -29.97 -18.90
CA PHE A 721 2.31 -28.94 -19.08
C PHE A 721 2.87 -27.63 -19.69
N PHE A 722 2.25 -27.16 -20.78
CA PHE A 722 2.63 -25.93 -21.47
C PHE A 722 1.42 -25.07 -21.73
N ILE A 723 1.49 -23.80 -21.34
CA ILE A 723 0.49 -22.79 -21.68
C ILE A 723 1.18 -21.66 -22.43
N ALA A 724 0.67 -21.30 -23.60
CA ALA A 724 0.97 -20.03 -24.23
C ALA A 724 -0.34 -19.30 -24.57
N GLU A 725 -0.43 -18.03 -24.20
CA GLU A 725 -1.57 -17.18 -24.50
C GLU A 725 -1.08 -15.83 -25.06
N ASN A 726 -1.68 -15.39 -26.17
CA ASN A 726 -1.37 -14.13 -26.86
C ASN A 726 0.14 -13.91 -27.09
N SER A 727 0.87 -14.98 -27.39
CA SER A 727 2.33 -14.98 -27.47
C SER A 727 2.83 -15.26 -28.89
N TYR A 728 4.02 -14.75 -29.21
CA TYR A 728 4.69 -14.94 -30.50
C TYR A 728 5.83 -15.94 -30.33
N ILE A 729 5.78 -17.08 -31.02
CA ILE A 729 6.80 -18.12 -30.93
C ILE A 729 7.32 -18.44 -32.33
N ASN A 730 8.48 -17.87 -32.66
CA ASN A 730 9.18 -18.07 -33.93
C ASN A 730 10.43 -18.93 -33.73
N MET A 731 10.57 -19.98 -34.54
CA MET A 731 11.70 -20.91 -34.55
C MET A 731 12.58 -20.81 -35.82
N GLU A 732 12.35 -19.80 -36.66
CA GLU A 732 13.18 -19.45 -37.82
C GLU A 732 14.59 -19.10 -37.35
N ASN A 733 15.61 -19.66 -38.02
CA ASN A 733 17.04 -19.59 -37.69
C ASN A 733 17.60 -20.64 -36.69
N SER A 734 16.84 -21.70 -36.36
CA SER A 734 17.33 -22.76 -35.45
C SER A 734 18.44 -23.67 -36.03
N SER A 735 18.90 -23.48 -37.26
CA SER A 735 19.89 -24.36 -37.90
C SER A 735 21.04 -23.61 -38.56
N ASN A 736 22.16 -23.48 -37.85
CA ASN A 736 23.48 -23.31 -38.48
C ASN A 736 24.28 -24.59 -38.21
N TYR A 737 23.88 -25.71 -38.83
CA TYR A 737 24.78 -26.84 -39.00
C TYR A 737 24.77 -27.32 -40.43
N ASN A 738 25.75 -26.80 -41.17
CA ASN A 738 26.24 -27.37 -42.41
C ASN A 738 27.50 -28.15 -42.02
N ASN A 739 27.39 -29.46 -41.73
CA ASN A 739 28.58 -30.29 -41.68
C ASN A 739 28.30 -31.78 -41.92
N SER A 740 28.99 -32.29 -42.94
CA SER A 740 29.32 -33.70 -43.18
C SER A 740 29.53 -34.49 -41.90
N ILE A 741 28.65 -35.44 -41.61
CA ILE A 741 29.03 -36.65 -40.89
C ILE A 741 28.71 -37.81 -41.82
N GLY A 742 29.77 -38.48 -42.26
CA GLY A 742 29.70 -39.62 -43.16
C GLY A 742 28.86 -40.75 -42.59
N ASN A 743 28.21 -41.44 -43.52
CA ASN A 743 27.49 -42.72 -43.42
C ASN A 743 26.04 -42.67 -42.91
N THR A 744 25.15 -42.64 -43.91
CA THR A 744 23.91 -43.44 -44.00
C THR A 744 22.93 -43.37 -42.82
N VAL A 745 22.31 -42.20 -42.63
CA VAL A 745 20.87 -42.14 -42.30
C VAL A 745 20.26 -40.94 -43.02
N THR A 746 19.53 -41.19 -44.11
CA THR A 746 18.58 -40.24 -44.70
C THR A 746 17.37 -40.14 -43.74
N GLY A 747 17.52 -39.35 -42.68
CA GLY A 747 16.47 -39.06 -41.70
C GLY A 747 16.02 -37.62 -41.83
N SER A 748 14.75 -37.41 -42.20
CA SER A 748 14.11 -36.10 -42.26
C SER A 748 14.26 -35.36 -40.92
N PHE A 749 14.75 -34.12 -40.94
CA PHE A 749 14.89 -33.30 -39.74
C PHE A 749 13.50 -32.88 -39.24
N ILE A 750 13.04 -33.49 -38.14
CA ILE A 750 11.79 -33.16 -37.48
C ILE A 750 12.04 -32.00 -36.51
N TYR A 751 11.53 -30.79 -36.78
CA TYR A 751 11.36 -29.79 -35.73
C TYR A 751 10.25 -30.30 -34.83
N ALA A 752 10.48 -30.45 -33.54
CA ALA A 752 9.45 -30.98 -32.68
C ALA A 752 9.14 -30.01 -31.55
N LEU A 753 7.86 -29.65 -31.41
CA LEU A 753 7.31 -29.48 -30.07
C LEU A 753 7.20 -30.90 -29.51
N SER A 754 8.33 -31.41 -29.04
CA SER A 754 8.48 -32.79 -28.62
C SER A 754 7.94 -32.94 -27.20
N ILE A 755 6.63 -33.19 -27.09
CA ILE A 755 5.96 -33.54 -25.83
C ILE A 755 6.18 -35.04 -25.61
N PHE A 756 7.37 -35.48 -25.19
CA PHE A 756 7.46 -36.89 -24.81
C PHE A 756 6.82 -37.13 -23.42
N ASN A 757 6.47 -38.38 -23.17
CA ASN A 757 6.03 -39.01 -21.92
C ASN A 757 5.23 -38.18 -20.88
N GLY A 758 3.92 -38.44 -20.83
CA GLY A 758 3.15 -38.46 -19.58
C GLY A 758 2.47 -37.16 -19.13
N GLY A 759 2.42 -36.13 -19.99
CA GLY A 759 1.81 -34.85 -19.64
C GLY A 759 0.36 -34.66 -20.06
N THR A 760 -0.45 -34.04 -19.19
CA THR A 760 -1.92 -33.95 -19.29
C THR A 760 -2.45 -32.66 -19.91
N GLY A 761 -1.65 -31.82 -20.57
CA GLY A 761 -2.23 -30.69 -21.35
C GLY A 761 -1.24 -29.71 -21.98
N VAL A 762 -1.48 -29.37 -23.24
CA VAL A 762 -0.92 -28.20 -23.93
C VAL A 762 -2.06 -27.25 -24.28
N ILE A 763 -1.96 -26.00 -23.84
CA ILE A 763 -2.96 -24.95 -24.09
C ILE A 763 -2.30 -23.85 -24.90
N LEU A 764 -2.81 -23.63 -26.12
CA LEU A 764 -2.40 -22.54 -27.00
C LEU A 764 -3.62 -21.68 -27.30
N LYS A 765 -3.61 -20.41 -26.86
CA LYS A 765 -4.68 -19.44 -27.15
C LYS A 765 -4.11 -18.23 -27.88
N ASN A 766 -4.61 -17.94 -29.08
CA ASN A 766 -4.24 -16.76 -29.86
C ASN A 766 -2.72 -16.55 -30.03
N ASN A 767 -1.99 -17.64 -30.31
CA ASN A 767 -0.55 -17.58 -30.52
C ASN A 767 -0.22 -17.60 -32.01
N TYR A 768 0.91 -16.98 -32.35
CA TYR A 768 1.52 -17.13 -33.66
C TYR A 768 2.73 -18.08 -33.58
N LEU A 769 2.68 -19.19 -34.32
CA LEU A 769 3.75 -20.19 -34.39
C LEU A 769 4.35 -20.24 -35.80
N GLN A 770 5.66 -20.11 -35.93
CA GLN A 770 6.35 -20.10 -37.23
C GLN A 770 7.53 -21.09 -37.26
N ALA A 771 7.60 -21.99 -38.26
CA ALA A 771 8.65 -23.01 -38.39
C ALA A 771 8.91 -23.43 -39.86
N HIS A 772 10.17 -23.40 -40.31
CA HIS A 772 10.49 -23.51 -41.75
C HIS A 772 10.70 -24.92 -42.36
N ASN A 773 10.90 -26.03 -41.61
CA ASN A 773 11.09 -27.34 -42.28
C ASN A 773 10.10 -28.45 -41.91
N SER A 774 9.92 -28.81 -40.63
CA SER A 774 8.96 -29.88 -40.26
C SER A 774 8.52 -29.71 -38.82
N PHE A 775 7.23 -29.67 -38.47
CA PHE A 775 6.80 -29.64 -37.08
C PHE A 775 6.15 -30.95 -36.69
N SER A 776 6.61 -31.57 -35.61
CA SER A 776 5.99 -32.75 -35.04
C SER A 776 5.56 -32.48 -33.60
N ILE A 777 4.30 -32.85 -33.33
CA ILE A 777 3.79 -33.03 -31.99
C ILE A 777 3.84 -34.54 -31.73
N GLY A 778 4.89 -35.00 -31.05
CA GLY A 778 4.99 -36.39 -30.63
C GLY A 778 4.04 -36.66 -29.46
N LEU A 779 3.20 -37.69 -29.55
CA LEU A 779 2.25 -38.07 -28.50
C LEU A 779 2.63 -39.43 -27.94
N THR A 780 2.90 -39.52 -26.64
CA THR A 780 3.08 -40.81 -25.97
C THR A 780 2.10 -40.94 -24.80
N ASN A 781 1.06 -41.74 -25.02
CA ASN A 781 0.20 -42.42 -24.04
C ASN A 781 -0.71 -41.59 -23.11
N THR A 782 -1.02 -40.32 -23.35
CA THR A 782 -2.04 -39.59 -22.55
C THR A 782 -2.77 -38.50 -23.35
N MET A 783 -4.02 -38.20 -22.94
CA MET A 783 -4.95 -37.29 -23.64
C MET A 783 -4.32 -35.93 -23.96
N ILE A 784 -4.26 -35.58 -25.25
CA ILE A 784 -4.22 -34.18 -25.66
C ILE A 784 -5.64 -33.74 -25.98
N GLY A 785 -6.20 -32.91 -25.12
CA GLY A 785 -7.19 -31.95 -25.57
C GLY A 785 -6.45 -30.78 -26.17
N LEU A 786 -6.35 -30.69 -27.50
CA LEU A 786 -6.25 -29.38 -28.13
C LEU A 786 -7.61 -28.72 -27.87
N TYR A 787 -7.69 -28.04 -26.74
CA TYR A 787 -8.91 -27.38 -26.31
C TYR A 787 -8.94 -26.01 -26.97
N PHE A 788 -9.48 -25.99 -28.19
CA PHE A 788 -9.94 -24.76 -28.80
C PHE A 788 -11.24 -24.39 -28.10
N GLU A 789 -11.20 -23.39 -27.23
CA GLU A 789 -12.40 -22.87 -26.58
C GLU A 789 -13.18 -22.01 -27.59
N ALA A 790 -13.78 -22.73 -28.54
CA ALA A 790 -14.69 -22.33 -29.60
C ALA A 790 -14.12 -21.34 -30.66
N PRO A 791 -14.65 -21.30 -31.91
CA PRO A 791 -13.96 -20.67 -33.05
C PRO A 791 -13.80 -19.19 -32.78
N PRO A 792 -12.64 -18.53 -32.92
CA PRO A 792 -11.52 -18.84 -33.77
C PRO A 792 -10.26 -18.80 -32.91
N GLY A 793 -10.11 -19.77 -32.03
CA GLY A 793 -8.75 -20.21 -31.78
C GLY A 793 -8.21 -20.77 -33.10
N TYR A 794 -7.54 -19.96 -33.92
CA TYR A 794 -6.76 -20.47 -35.04
C TYR A 794 -5.31 -20.65 -34.58
N LEU A 795 -4.83 -21.87 -34.75
CA LEU A 795 -3.42 -22.19 -34.72
C LEU A 795 -2.90 -21.98 -36.15
N TRP A 796 -2.26 -20.84 -36.42
CA TRP A 796 -1.63 -20.62 -37.73
C TRP A 796 -0.33 -21.42 -37.77
N ILE A 797 -0.22 -22.31 -38.74
CA ILE A 797 0.91 -23.19 -38.96
C ILE A 797 1.36 -22.99 -40.40
N GLU A 798 2.49 -22.31 -40.60
CA GLU A 798 3.17 -22.23 -41.91
C GLU A 798 4.32 -23.23 -41.92
N MET A 799 4.23 -24.30 -42.73
CA MET A 799 5.19 -25.42 -42.72
C MET A 799 5.39 -26.06 -44.09
N ASN A 800 6.58 -26.65 -44.31
CA ASN A 800 6.91 -27.45 -45.50
C ASN A 800 6.61 -28.96 -45.32
N ASN A 801 6.40 -29.48 -44.10
CA ASN A 801 6.02 -30.87 -43.80
C ASN A 801 5.40 -30.99 -42.38
N PHE A 802 4.21 -31.58 -42.24
CA PHE A 802 3.54 -31.81 -40.95
C PHE A 802 3.43 -33.31 -40.64
N VAL A 803 3.89 -33.76 -39.46
CA VAL A 803 3.90 -35.20 -39.11
C VAL A 803 3.34 -35.45 -37.70
N LEU A 804 2.21 -36.18 -37.64
CA LEU A 804 1.61 -36.69 -36.40
C LEU A 804 2.03 -38.16 -36.18
N THR A 805 2.83 -38.43 -35.16
CA THR A 805 3.28 -39.81 -34.85
C THR A 805 2.53 -40.36 -33.63
N ARG A 806 1.55 -41.24 -33.90
CA ARG A 806 0.82 -42.15 -32.98
C ARG A 806 -0.40 -41.56 -32.24
N ILE A 807 -1.58 -42.16 -32.48
CA ILE A 807 -2.86 -41.85 -31.80
C ILE A 807 -3.34 -43.15 -31.13
N SER A 808 -3.57 -43.12 -29.80
CA SER A 808 -4.32 -44.17 -29.08
C SER A 808 -5.81 -43.77 -29.08
N PRO A 809 -6.78 -44.70 -29.01
CA PRO A 809 -8.16 -44.40 -29.37
C PRO A 809 -8.80 -43.42 -28.38
N ILE A 810 -9.32 -42.30 -28.88
CA ILE A 810 -10.12 -41.33 -28.12
C ILE A 810 -11.39 -40.98 -28.92
N ALA A 811 -12.49 -40.82 -28.21
CA ALA A 811 -13.77 -40.39 -28.73
C ALA A 811 -13.70 -38.97 -29.36
N ARG A 812 -14.11 -38.90 -30.64
CA ARG A 812 -14.46 -37.71 -31.45
C ARG A 812 -13.88 -36.35 -31.03
N LYS A 813 -12.83 -35.90 -31.72
CA LYS A 813 -12.53 -34.47 -32.01
C LYS A 813 -11.86 -34.32 -33.38
N VAL A 814 -12.11 -33.18 -34.03
CA VAL A 814 -11.71 -32.82 -35.40
C VAL A 814 -10.31 -32.16 -35.41
N ILE A 815 -9.45 -32.54 -36.35
CA ILE A 815 -8.19 -31.85 -36.66
C ILE A 815 -8.35 -31.19 -38.03
N ALA A 816 -8.13 -29.88 -38.14
CA ALA A 816 -8.13 -29.14 -39.40
C ALA A 816 -6.70 -28.68 -39.72
N ILE A 817 -6.21 -29.01 -40.92
CA ILE A 817 -4.89 -28.63 -41.45
C ILE A 817 -5.14 -27.76 -42.68
N TRP A 818 -4.44 -26.64 -42.81
CA TRP A 818 -4.61 -25.69 -43.91
C TRP A 818 -3.25 -25.51 -44.61
N GLU A 819 -3.15 -25.88 -45.89
CA GLU A 819 -1.93 -25.74 -46.70
C GLU A 819 -2.26 -25.04 -48.03
N ASN A 820 -1.25 -24.42 -48.67
CA ASN A 820 -1.45 -23.55 -49.85
C ASN A 820 -0.38 -23.71 -50.95
N GLN A 821 0.20 -24.92 -51.12
CA GLN A 821 1.15 -25.27 -52.21
C GLN A 821 0.91 -26.71 -52.71
N ASP A 822 1.18 -26.97 -54.00
CA ASP A 822 1.08 -28.30 -54.62
C ASP A 822 2.16 -29.26 -54.08
N ILE A 823 1.73 -30.41 -53.53
CA ILE A 823 2.63 -31.46 -53.04
C ILE A 823 3.18 -32.26 -54.24
N THR A 824 4.44 -32.02 -54.61
CA THR A 824 5.19 -32.97 -55.45
C THR A 824 6.22 -33.70 -54.62
N GLY A 825 5.95 -34.98 -54.32
CA GLY A 825 6.97 -35.93 -53.85
C GLY A 825 7.09 -36.18 -52.34
N HIS A 826 6.01 -36.25 -51.56
CA HIS A 826 6.06 -36.70 -50.16
C HIS A 826 4.93 -37.69 -49.84
N GLY A 827 5.28 -38.84 -49.25
CA GLY A 827 4.35 -39.90 -48.85
C GLY A 827 4.04 -39.87 -47.36
N LEU A 828 2.76 -40.01 -47.01
CA LEU A 828 2.33 -40.48 -45.69
C LEU A 828 2.91 -41.88 -45.47
N LEU A 829 4.06 -42.00 -44.78
CA LEU A 829 4.64 -43.31 -44.49
C LEU A 829 3.87 -44.00 -43.36
N ASN A 830 3.45 -45.23 -43.66
CA ASN A 830 2.75 -46.22 -42.83
C ASN A 830 2.85 -45.99 -41.31
N ASN A 831 1.77 -45.48 -40.71
CA ASN A 831 1.46 -45.70 -39.31
C ASN A 831 0.08 -46.37 -39.24
N SER A 832 0.04 -47.58 -38.68
CA SER A 832 -1.16 -48.40 -38.55
C SER A 832 -2.19 -47.68 -37.68
N PHE A 833 -3.26 -47.16 -38.27
CA PHE A 833 -4.42 -46.66 -37.54
C PHE A 833 -5.22 -47.85 -37.02
N ILE A 834 -5.24 -48.06 -35.71
CA ILE A 834 -6.11 -49.07 -35.08
C ILE A 834 -7.49 -48.42 -34.88
N SER A 835 -8.53 -49.16 -35.26
CA SER A 835 -9.93 -48.74 -35.40
C SER A 835 -10.44 -47.74 -34.33
N GLY A 836 -10.61 -46.50 -34.76
CA GLY A 836 -11.30 -45.42 -34.04
C GLY A 836 -11.30 -44.19 -34.94
N GLY A 837 -12.46 -43.84 -35.50
CA GLY A 837 -12.57 -42.88 -36.61
C GLY A 837 -11.93 -41.52 -36.34
N ILE A 838 -10.96 -41.16 -37.18
CA ILE A 838 -10.41 -39.82 -37.32
C ILE A 838 -11.10 -39.18 -38.54
N ASP A 839 -11.75 -38.04 -38.35
CA ASP A 839 -12.19 -37.18 -39.46
C ASP A 839 -11.06 -36.19 -39.77
N VAL A 840 -10.42 -36.33 -40.94
CA VAL A 840 -9.46 -35.36 -41.48
C VAL A 840 -10.16 -34.55 -42.56
N TRP A 841 -10.18 -33.23 -42.44
CA TRP A 841 -10.71 -32.34 -43.48
C TRP A 841 -9.55 -31.76 -44.30
N TYR A 842 -9.53 -32.06 -45.60
CA TYR A 842 -8.66 -31.46 -46.61
C TYR A 842 -9.50 -30.60 -47.56
N ARG A 843 -8.94 -29.51 -48.08
CA ARG A 843 -9.61 -28.66 -49.05
C ARG A 843 -8.62 -28.15 -50.11
N ASP A 844 -8.28 -28.97 -51.11
CA ASP A 844 -8.06 -28.53 -52.51
C ASP A 844 -7.91 -29.69 -53.54
N PHE A 845 -7.90 -29.35 -54.84
CA PHE A 845 -7.85 -30.27 -56.00
C PHE A 845 -6.56 -31.10 -56.09
N ILE A 846 -6.70 -32.43 -56.21
CA ILE A 846 -5.59 -33.35 -56.52
C ILE A 846 -5.41 -33.38 -58.05
N ASN A 847 -4.28 -32.86 -58.56
CA ASN A 847 -3.82 -33.14 -59.92
C ASN A 847 -2.53 -33.97 -59.86
N GLY A 848 -2.69 -35.28 -59.71
CA GLY A 848 -1.60 -36.24 -59.65
C GLY A 848 -2.11 -37.67 -59.76
N ASN A 849 -1.39 -38.51 -60.50
CA ASN A 849 -1.78 -39.88 -60.85
C ASN A 849 -1.80 -40.78 -59.60
N LEU A 850 -2.99 -41.06 -59.06
CA LEU A 850 -3.22 -41.95 -57.92
C LEU A 850 -2.98 -43.41 -58.31
N THR A 851 -1.73 -43.86 -58.27
CA THR A 851 -1.35 -45.25 -58.61
C THR A 851 -0.95 -46.13 -57.43
N ASN A 852 -1.02 -45.65 -56.18
CA ASN A 852 -0.74 -46.49 -55.01
C ASN A 852 -1.60 -46.09 -53.79
N ILE A 853 -2.86 -46.50 -53.77
CA ILE A 853 -3.61 -46.73 -52.54
C ILE A 853 -4.09 -48.19 -52.59
N ASN A 854 -3.22 -49.12 -52.19
CA ASN A 854 -3.63 -50.50 -51.93
C ASN A 854 -3.83 -50.67 -50.42
N ASP A 855 -4.97 -51.25 -50.06
CA ASP A 855 -5.42 -51.66 -48.73
C ASP A 855 -5.84 -50.56 -47.73
N LEU A 856 -7.04 -50.01 -47.94
CA LEU A 856 -7.83 -49.39 -46.87
C LEU A 856 -8.76 -50.44 -46.23
N ASN A 857 -8.62 -50.64 -44.91
CA ASN A 857 -9.46 -51.54 -44.12
C ASN A 857 -10.96 -51.16 -44.21
N SER A 858 -11.82 -52.18 -44.16
CA SER A 858 -13.28 -52.18 -44.37
C SER A 858 -14.14 -51.44 -43.31
N GLY A 859 -13.72 -50.25 -42.88
CA GLY A 859 -14.45 -49.45 -41.88
C GLY A 859 -14.37 -47.92 -42.05
N MET A 860 -13.70 -47.41 -43.09
CA MET A 860 -13.64 -45.95 -43.35
C MET A 860 -14.82 -45.50 -44.21
N LYS A 861 -15.65 -44.57 -43.70
CA LYS A 861 -16.63 -43.84 -44.51
C LYS A 861 -15.96 -42.58 -45.06
N THR A 862 -15.59 -42.59 -46.34
CA THR A 862 -15.22 -41.37 -47.07
C THR A 862 -16.49 -40.69 -47.59
N GLY A 863 -16.87 -39.55 -47.03
CA GLY A 863 -17.89 -38.68 -47.61
C GLY A 863 -17.25 -37.56 -48.42
N ALA A 864 -17.21 -37.69 -49.75
CA ALA A 864 -16.87 -36.57 -50.62
C ALA A 864 -18.14 -35.73 -50.85
N TYR A 865 -18.14 -34.47 -50.40
CA TYR A 865 -19.19 -33.50 -50.73
C TYR A 865 -18.64 -32.48 -51.72
N ASN A 866 -19.18 -32.47 -52.93
CA ASN A 866 -18.88 -31.48 -53.96
C ASN A 866 -20.02 -30.45 -54.02
N TYR A 867 -19.68 -29.16 -53.99
CA TYR A 867 -20.62 -28.06 -54.24
C TYR A 867 -20.30 -27.46 -55.62
N GLY A 868 -21.01 -27.94 -56.65
CA GLY A 868 -21.22 -27.22 -57.92
C GLY A 868 -20.52 -27.75 -59.18
N GLY A 869 -21.25 -28.52 -60.00
CA GLY A 869 -21.25 -28.36 -61.46
C GLY A 869 -20.46 -29.34 -62.35
N ASN A 870 -21.22 -30.23 -63.01
CA ASN A 870 -20.99 -31.04 -64.22
C ASN A 870 -19.93 -32.15 -64.27
N TRP A 871 -20.45 -33.37 -64.47
CA TRP A 871 -19.73 -34.55 -64.95
C TRP A 871 -19.66 -34.54 -66.48
N ILE A 872 -18.50 -34.89 -67.04
CA ILE A 872 -18.40 -35.58 -68.34
C ILE A 872 -17.40 -36.72 -68.13
N TYR A 873 -17.77 -37.91 -68.61
CA TYR A 873 -17.07 -39.19 -68.43
C TYR A 873 -15.59 -39.17 -68.79
#